data_AF-A0A2V8BT37-F1
#
_entry.id   AF-A0A2V8BT37-F1
#
_cell.length_a   1.000
_cell.length_b   1.000
_cell.length_c   1.000
_cell.angle_alpha   90.00
_cell.angle_beta   90.00
_cell.angle_gamma   90.00
#
_symmetry.space_group_name_H-M   'P 1'
#
loop_
_entity.id
_entity.type
_entity.pdbx_description
1 polymer ?
#
loop_
_entity_poly.entity_id
_entity_poly.type
_entity_poly.pdbx_seq_one_letter_code
_entity_poly.pdbx_strand_id
1 'polypeptide(L)'
;MLLVTLDTTRADHIGAYGDRRAQTPHLDRLAAEGVTFERAITAAPLTLPAHVSLFTGLYPFAHGVRNNGNFALSEGIPTLATALHAGGYRTAAFVSAFVLDRRYGLARGFDRYDDGVGLERRGDRTAAAVDSWLSERSEDHRPYFIWMYLYDPHDPYDPPPPFREAFADLPYDGEIAFDDRVVGALIDRVRRSDSDPSTLVAVVGDHGESLGEHGEATHGMFVYESDVRVPMILWWPGRLPAGRRVPALVRSIDLAPTLLAAAGLPGLAGAQGQSLLPLVDGQRDGPGSAYSETYFPRLYMNWAALRSIQEERWKFIDAPAPELYDLARDAQELTNLAVGEPARVTALRQAFGVLTGGSEGHVAPGRIDRDTAQKLAALGYIGAAVESPPAGDAGRPDPKAMIGVFNRLRGANAAIQQRRFAEAESAARAVLAADRANAFAMVVLARAEMEQGKYLEAVADYRRYAEAVPSSADAHHWIAVCLSRLGETERALAEEEAALGIDARHAEAHDLRGGLLAGRGRLDEAIGELRAAVEIAPDNVAFRVGLARVLVTARRFDDAGSEIQRALALQPDSPDAHAAAGALLLARGQLEPALTALQRALARRPDDDDVRLDLAGILERLARPRTDPMLGFARTWACRSAGAGRSKRSGRWGRSSGVGPPGLADPADPPDPPSLRDPPSPRDLPGPLDRYNSLVLRPYRGQLPRVHPTAFIDDSAQVIGDVEIGDESSVWMCAVVRGDVHGIRIGRRSNIQDGTVVHAMTATHPTSIGDNVTIGHAAIIHGCTIESQCLIGMGAILMNGAHIGAGSIVAAGTLVVEDMKVPPKSLVMGSPGKVRRLLTQSQIAEIQLYADRYVGYRLDYMNAGSATSCGTKI
;
A
#
# COMPACT_ATOMS: atom_id res chain seq x y z
N MET A 1 26.36 -16.55 0.90
CA MET A 1 25.19 -17.06 1.66
C MET A 1 23.98 -16.22 1.30
N LEU A 2 22.86 -16.86 1.04
CA LEU A 2 21.59 -16.20 0.76
C LEU A 2 20.53 -16.76 1.72
N LEU A 3 19.95 -15.89 2.54
CA LEU A 3 18.79 -16.19 3.37
C LEU A 3 17.58 -15.51 2.75
N VAL A 4 16.55 -16.30 2.42
CA VAL A 4 15.25 -15.81 2.02
C VAL A 4 14.26 -16.11 3.14
N THR A 5 13.59 -15.08 3.65
CA THR A 5 12.45 -15.25 4.55
C THR A 5 11.15 -14.93 3.82
N LEU A 6 10.14 -15.77 4.03
CA LEU A 6 8.82 -15.64 3.40
C LEU A 6 7.80 -15.29 4.50
N ASP A 7 7.10 -14.18 4.34
CA ASP A 7 6.07 -13.75 5.29
C ASP A 7 4.85 -14.67 5.25
N THR A 8 4.31 -14.99 6.44
CA THR A 8 3.08 -15.77 6.70
C THR A 8 2.95 -17.11 5.94
N THR A 9 4.00 -17.58 5.30
CA THR A 9 3.95 -18.71 4.37
C THR A 9 3.85 -20.02 5.12
N ARG A 10 2.71 -20.71 4.96
CA ARG A 10 2.48 -22.03 5.55
C ARG A 10 3.26 -23.12 4.84
N ALA A 11 3.78 -24.08 5.62
CA ALA A 11 4.47 -25.24 5.04
C ALA A 11 3.52 -26.07 4.15
N ASP A 12 2.28 -26.29 4.59
CA ASP A 12 1.29 -27.14 3.91
C ASP A 12 0.65 -26.51 2.65
N HIS A 13 1.15 -25.36 2.20
CA HIS A 13 0.81 -24.72 0.92
C HIS A 13 1.98 -24.78 -0.10
N ILE A 14 3.03 -25.55 0.19
CA ILE A 14 4.17 -25.77 -0.70
C ILE A 14 4.23 -27.26 -1.12
N GLY A 15 4.49 -27.51 -2.41
CA GLY A 15 4.50 -28.85 -3.00
C GLY A 15 5.45 -29.83 -2.29
N ALA A 16 6.65 -29.37 -1.94
CA ALA A 16 7.66 -30.13 -1.19
C ALA A 16 7.15 -30.68 0.16
N TYR A 17 6.17 -30.02 0.77
CA TYR A 17 5.57 -30.39 2.05
C TYR A 17 4.28 -31.21 1.93
N GLY A 18 3.84 -31.48 0.69
CA GLY A 18 2.79 -32.46 0.41
C GLY A 18 1.54 -31.89 -0.26
N ASP A 19 1.44 -30.59 -0.51
CA ASP A 19 0.31 -30.04 -1.25
C ASP A 19 0.46 -30.28 -2.76
N ARG A 20 -0.40 -31.12 -3.31
CA ARG A 20 -0.38 -31.47 -4.73
C ARG A 20 -0.97 -30.37 -5.63
N ARG A 21 -1.61 -29.36 -5.05
CA ARG A 21 -2.23 -28.24 -5.78
C ARG A 21 -1.34 -27.00 -5.80
N ALA A 22 -0.38 -26.92 -4.88
CA ALA A 22 0.60 -25.85 -4.83
C ALA A 22 1.34 -25.71 -6.16
N GLN A 23 1.42 -24.49 -6.68
CA GLN A 23 2.24 -24.17 -7.85
C GLN A 23 3.55 -23.54 -7.38
N THR A 24 4.39 -24.35 -6.72
CA THR A 24 5.69 -23.94 -6.18
C THR A 24 6.87 -24.70 -6.81
N PRO A 25 6.97 -24.78 -8.15
CA PRO A 25 7.97 -25.61 -8.82
C PRO A 25 9.42 -25.24 -8.47
N HIS A 26 9.71 -23.99 -8.13
CA HIS A 26 11.07 -23.55 -7.82
C HIS A 26 11.50 -23.97 -6.41
N LEU A 27 10.63 -23.81 -5.41
CA LEU A 27 10.83 -24.30 -4.05
C LEU A 27 10.85 -25.84 -4.01
N ASP A 28 10.00 -26.50 -4.80
CA ASP A 28 9.98 -27.96 -4.92
C ASP A 28 11.29 -28.49 -5.49
N ARG A 29 11.83 -27.82 -6.51
CA ARG A 29 13.15 -28.12 -7.05
C ARG A 29 14.25 -27.89 -6.03
N LEU A 30 14.19 -26.78 -5.29
CA LEU A 30 15.18 -26.49 -4.24
C LEU A 30 15.19 -27.57 -3.16
N ALA A 31 14.01 -28.03 -2.74
CA ALA A 31 13.82 -29.13 -1.80
C ALA A 31 14.38 -30.45 -2.35
N ALA A 32 14.09 -30.78 -3.62
CA ALA A 32 14.58 -32.00 -4.27
C ALA A 32 16.10 -32.04 -4.41
N GLU A 33 16.75 -30.88 -4.56
CA GLU A 33 18.20 -30.74 -4.66
C GLU A 33 18.88 -30.48 -3.31
N GLY A 34 18.11 -30.22 -2.26
CA GLY A 34 18.60 -29.80 -0.94
C GLY A 34 18.09 -30.67 0.20
N VAL A 35 17.94 -30.05 1.37
CA VAL A 35 17.44 -30.64 2.60
C VAL A 35 16.15 -29.94 2.99
N THR A 36 15.09 -30.71 3.21
CA THR A 36 13.78 -30.23 3.67
C THR A 36 13.54 -30.64 5.10
N PHE A 37 13.22 -29.69 5.97
CA PHE A 37 12.84 -29.97 7.36
C PHE A 37 11.32 -29.99 7.48
N GLU A 38 10.74 -31.17 7.71
CA GLU A 38 9.29 -31.37 7.59
C GLU A 38 8.48 -30.71 8.71
N ARG A 39 9.14 -30.42 9.83
CA ARG A 39 8.53 -29.95 11.09
C ARG A 39 9.34 -28.81 11.69
N ALA A 40 9.47 -27.72 10.94
CA ALA A 40 10.07 -26.48 11.43
C ALA A 40 9.02 -25.61 12.11
N ILE A 41 9.27 -25.25 13.38
CA ILE A 41 8.36 -24.45 14.19
C ILE A 41 8.96 -23.07 14.47
N THR A 42 8.20 -22.01 14.18
CA THR A 42 8.59 -20.64 14.53
C THR A 42 8.28 -20.31 15.98
N ALA A 43 9.02 -19.35 16.54
CA ALA A 43 8.89 -18.94 17.92
C ALA A 43 7.70 -17.99 18.17
N ALA A 44 7.18 -17.33 17.13
CA ALA A 44 6.07 -16.41 17.24
C ALA A 44 5.33 -16.27 15.90
N PRO A 45 4.00 -16.10 15.89
CA PRO A 45 3.18 -15.89 14.71
C PRO A 45 3.13 -14.41 14.29
N LEU A 46 4.27 -13.72 14.41
CA LEU A 46 4.41 -12.28 14.16
C LEU A 46 5.79 -11.98 13.58
N THR A 47 5.83 -11.19 12.51
CA THR A 47 7.03 -10.92 11.71
C THR A 47 8.26 -10.53 12.52
N LEU A 48 8.21 -9.45 13.31
CA LEU A 48 9.39 -8.93 14.01
C LEU A 48 9.89 -9.91 15.11
N PRO A 49 9.07 -10.41 16.04
CA PRO A 49 9.49 -11.43 17.00
C PRO A 49 10.05 -12.70 16.36
N ALA A 50 9.45 -13.19 15.27
CA ALA A 50 9.91 -14.36 14.54
C ALA A 50 11.30 -14.12 13.94
N HIS A 51 11.51 -12.99 13.27
CA HIS A 51 12.79 -12.62 12.69
C HIS A 51 13.87 -12.39 13.75
N VAL A 52 13.55 -11.72 14.87
CA VAL A 52 14.50 -11.56 15.97
C VAL A 52 14.91 -12.91 16.54
N SER A 53 13.97 -13.84 16.71
CA SER A 53 14.27 -15.21 17.15
C SER A 53 15.18 -15.93 16.16
N LEU A 54 14.86 -15.86 14.87
CA LEU A 54 15.65 -16.45 13.78
C LEU A 54 17.08 -15.90 13.73
N PHE A 55 17.26 -14.58 13.87
CA PHE A 55 18.57 -13.93 13.77
C PHE A 55 19.43 -14.04 15.03
N THR A 56 18.84 -14.23 16.20
CA THR A 56 19.59 -14.31 17.48
C THR A 56 19.77 -15.74 17.97
N GLY A 57 18.95 -16.67 17.48
CA GLY A 57 18.84 -18.01 18.03
C GLY A 57 18.28 -18.04 19.45
N LEU A 58 17.61 -16.97 19.88
CA LEU A 58 16.95 -16.84 21.19
C LEU A 58 15.43 -16.93 21.02
N TYR A 59 14.72 -17.37 22.04
CA TYR A 59 13.27 -17.23 22.09
C TYR A 59 12.84 -15.81 22.48
N PRO A 60 11.58 -15.42 22.20
CA PRO A 60 11.05 -14.10 22.57
C PRO A 60 11.14 -13.77 24.05
N PHE A 61 11.12 -14.77 24.94
CA PHE A 61 11.33 -14.56 26.37
C PHE A 61 12.76 -14.29 26.80
N ALA A 62 13.74 -14.62 25.96
CA ALA A 62 15.14 -14.31 26.20
C ALA A 62 15.56 -12.98 25.55
N HIS A 63 15.11 -12.69 24.32
CA HIS A 63 15.46 -11.44 23.64
C HIS A 63 14.47 -10.28 23.89
N GLY A 64 13.26 -10.59 24.39
CA GLY A 64 12.27 -9.62 24.86
C GLY A 64 11.45 -8.90 23.79
N VAL A 65 11.62 -9.23 22.51
CA VAL A 65 10.80 -8.65 21.43
C VAL A 65 9.59 -9.54 21.25
N ARG A 66 8.40 -9.04 21.60
CA ARG A 66 7.17 -9.84 21.73
C ARG A 66 6.07 -9.48 20.74
N ASN A 67 6.23 -8.38 20.03
CA ASN A 67 5.22 -7.85 19.13
C ASN A 67 5.86 -6.91 18.09
N ASN A 68 5.13 -6.64 17.01
CA ASN A 68 5.54 -5.72 15.96
C ASN A 68 5.39 -4.26 16.43
N GLY A 69 6.34 -3.40 16.05
CA GLY A 69 6.21 -1.95 16.20
C GLY A 69 6.61 -1.35 17.55
N ASN A 70 6.14 -1.91 18.66
CA ASN A 70 6.41 -1.36 20.01
C ASN A 70 7.59 -2.02 20.75
N PHE A 71 8.28 -2.92 20.09
CA PHE A 71 9.49 -3.55 20.61
C PHE A 71 10.65 -3.34 19.63
N ALA A 72 11.84 -3.22 20.19
CA ALA A 72 13.08 -3.20 19.43
C ALA A 72 14.09 -4.13 20.09
N LEU A 73 14.92 -4.78 19.29
CA LEU A 73 15.98 -5.64 19.78
C LEU A 73 17.06 -4.80 20.46
N SER A 74 17.36 -5.11 21.73
CA SER A 74 18.45 -4.49 22.49
C SER A 74 19.78 -4.58 21.76
N GLU A 75 20.57 -3.49 21.78
CA GLU A 75 21.90 -3.41 21.14
C GLU A 75 22.90 -4.42 21.71
N GLY A 76 22.72 -4.87 22.96
CA GLY A 76 23.60 -5.82 23.62
C GLY A 76 23.45 -7.27 23.15
N ILE A 77 22.44 -7.58 22.32
CA ILE A 77 22.19 -8.94 21.83
C ILE A 77 22.80 -9.10 20.42
N PRO A 78 23.77 -10.01 20.24
CA PRO A 78 24.37 -10.26 18.93
C PRO A 78 23.38 -10.98 18.01
N THR A 79 23.44 -10.65 16.72
CA THR A 79 22.66 -11.28 15.65
C THR A 79 23.57 -12.02 14.67
N LEU A 80 22.98 -12.91 13.86
CA LEU A 80 23.61 -13.57 12.72
C LEU A 80 24.36 -12.57 11.83
N ALA A 81 23.74 -11.43 11.52
CA ALA A 81 24.35 -10.39 10.71
C ALA A 81 25.59 -9.79 11.39
N THR A 82 25.50 -9.42 12.68
CA THR A 82 26.67 -8.91 13.42
C THR A 82 27.83 -9.90 13.48
N ALA A 83 27.53 -11.20 13.64
CA ALA A 83 28.54 -12.25 13.70
C ALA A 83 29.18 -12.52 12.32
N LEU A 84 28.39 -12.53 11.24
CA LEU A 84 28.91 -12.68 9.88
C LEU A 84 29.75 -11.48 9.46
N HIS A 85 29.29 -10.26 9.74
CA HIS A 85 30.05 -9.04 9.47
C HIS A 85 31.39 -9.04 10.22
N ALA A 86 31.39 -9.36 11.52
CA ALA A 86 32.62 -9.54 12.31
C ALA A 86 33.51 -10.67 11.78
N GLY A 87 32.91 -11.72 11.21
CA GLY A 87 33.58 -12.82 10.52
C GLY A 87 34.10 -12.48 9.12
N GLY A 88 34.01 -11.21 8.69
CA GLY A 88 34.56 -10.73 7.42
C GLY A 88 33.62 -10.88 6.22
N TYR A 89 32.32 -11.11 6.43
CA TYR A 89 31.35 -11.13 5.34
C TYR A 89 30.95 -9.71 4.92
N ARG A 90 30.69 -9.53 3.63
CA ARG A 90 29.87 -8.42 3.13
C ARG A 90 28.42 -8.74 3.39
N THR A 91 27.69 -7.84 3.99
CA THR A 91 26.36 -8.10 4.55
C THR A 91 25.35 -7.12 3.97
N ALA A 92 24.28 -7.64 3.37
CA ALA A 92 23.21 -6.83 2.83
C ALA A 92 21.84 -7.39 3.20
N ALA A 93 20.90 -6.50 3.55
CA ALA A 93 19.50 -6.83 3.81
C ALA A 93 18.59 -6.03 2.90
N PHE A 94 17.54 -6.68 2.40
CA PHE A 94 16.48 -6.09 1.59
C PHE A 94 15.14 -6.53 2.16
N VAL A 95 14.47 -5.62 2.87
CA VAL A 95 13.21 -5.91 3.59
C VAL A 95 12.01 -5.36 2.83
N SER A 96 10.92 -6.13 2.79
CA SER A 96 9.71 -5.80 2.03
C SER A 96 8.62 -5.11 2.85
N ALA A 97 8.75 -4.96 4.17
CA ALA A 97 7.72 -4.32 5.01
C ALA A 97 8.28 -3.45 6.13
N PHE A 98 7.52 -2.41 6.49
CA PHE A 98 7.88 -1.45 7.54
C PHE A 98 8.10 -2.10 8.90
N VAL A 99 7.47 -3.24 9.20
CA VAL A 99 7.65 -3.97 10.48
C VAL A 99 9.09 -4.45 10.75
N LEU A 100 9.98 -4.39 9.74
CA LEU A 100 11.41 -4.68 9.85
C LEU A 100 12.29 -3.45 9.58
N ASP A 101 11.76 -2.23 9.72
CA ASP A 101 12.53 -0.98 9.68
C ASP A 101 13.71 -1.02 10.65
N ARG A 102 14.83 -0.39 10.28
CA ARG A 102 16.07 -0.36 11.07
C ARG A 102 15.87 0.04 12.54
N ARG A 103 14.84 0.83 12.85
CA ARG A 103 14.51 1.27 14.21
C ARG A 103 14.24 0.10 15.17
N TYR A 104 13.85 -1.06 14.66
CA TYR A 104 13.58 -2.25 15.48
C TYR A 104 14.82 -3.08 15.80
N GLY A 105 16.00 -2.67 15.31
CA GLY A 105 17.30 -3.16 15.78
C GLY A 105 17.94 -4.30 14.97
N LEU A 106 17.26 -4.85 13.96
CA LEU A 106 17.81 -5.93 13.11
C LEU A 106 18.86 -5.44 12.09
N ALA A 107 18.92 -4.14 11.80
CA ALA A 107 19.86 -3.58 10.82
C ALA A 107 21.34 -3.67 11.24
N ARG A 108 21.62 -3.96 12.51
CA ARG A 108 22.98 -4.06 13.01
C ARG A 108 23.73 -5.22 12.37
N GLY A 109 24.95 -4.94 11.90
CA GLY A 109 25.79 -5.92 11.22
C GLY A 109 25.47 -6.09 9.73
N PHE A 110 24.65 -5.22 9.14
CA PHE A 110 24.51 -5.12 7.70
C PHE A 110 25.28 -3.89 7.17
N ASP A 111 26.13 -4.08 6.16
CA ASP A 111 26.80 -3.00 5.43
C ASP A 111 25.78 -2.18 4.62
N ARG A 112 24.77 -2.86 4.06
CA ARG A 112 23.61 -2.26 3.38
C ARG A 112 22.33 -2.77 4.01
N TYR A 113 21.47 -1.86 4.45
CA TYR A 113 20.12 -2.18 4.92
C TYR A 113 19.10 -1.38 4.11
N ASP A 114 18.39 -2.07 3.22
CA ASP A 114 17.43 -1.51 2.27
C ASP A 114 16.00 -1.68 2.81
N ASP A 115 15.60 -0.70 3.62
CA ASP A 115 14.30 -0.55 4.28
C ASP A 115 13.55 0.73 3.84
N GLY A 116 13.94 1.32 2.70
CA GLY A 116 13.30 2.49 2.09
C GLY A 116 11.93 2.19 1.48
N VAL A 117 11.13 1.39 2.17
CA VAL A 117 9.77 1.00 1.81
C VAL A 117 8.78 1.99 2.43
N GLY A 118 7.63 2.20 1.79
CA GLY A 118 6.56 3.01 2.36
C GLY A 118 5.90 2.28 3.53
N LEU A 119 4.88 1.48 3.21
CA LEU A 119 4.33 0.46 4.12
C LEU A 119 4.93 -0.91 3.79
N GLU A 120 4.94 -1.22 2.50
CA GLU A 120 5.42 -2.48 1.94
C GLU A 120 6.06 -2.28 0.55
N ARG A 121 6.75 -3.32 0.06
CA ARG A 121 7.37 -3.44 -1.26
C ARG A 121 7.18 -4.87 -1.76
N ARG A 122 6.52 -5.01 -2.91
CA ARG A 122 6.34 -6.29 -3.62
C ARG A 122 7.67 -7.02 -3.88
N GLY A 123 7.65 -8.34 -3.81
CA GLY A 123 8.82 -9.19 -3.88
C GLY A 123 9.68 -9.06 -5.15
N ASP A 124 9.08 -8.77 -6.31
CA ASP A 124 9.81 -8.53 -7.56
C ASP A 124 10.74 -7.30 -7.48
N ARG A 125 10.30 -6.24 -6.81
CA ARG A 125 11.12 -5.04 -6.57
C ARG A 125 12.21 -5.31 -5.53
N THR A 126 11.92 -6.11 -4.52
CA THR A 126 12.92 -6.53 -3.53
C THR A 126 14.01 -7.38 -4.20
N ALA A 127 13.64 -8.35 -5.04
CA ALA A 127 14.59 -9.17 -5.79
C ALA A 127 15.39 -8.36 -6.81
N ALA A 128 14.79 -7.35 -7.46
CA ALA A 128 15.52 -6.43 -8.34
C ALA A 128 16.59 -5.63 -7.58
N ALA A 129 16.32 -5.21 -6.33
CA ALA A 129 17.31 -4.55 -5.49
C ALA A 129 18.47 -5.49 -5.09
N VAL A 130 18.17 -6.76 -4.83
CA VAL A 130 19.17 -7.81 -4.60
C VAL A 130 20.03 -8.03 -5.86
N ASP A 131 19.41 -8.17 -7.04
CA ASP A 131 20.14 -8.36 -8.30
C ASP A 131 21.02 -7.16 -8.66
N SER A 132 20.55 -5.94 -8.39
CA SER A 132 21.37 -4.74 -8.51
C SER A 132 22.62 -4.83 -7.64
N TRP A 133 22.48 -5.22 -6.37
CA TRP A 133 23.62 -5.35 -5.45
C TRP A 133 24.58 -6.47 -5.85
N LEU A 134 24.07 -7.60 -6.35
CA LEU A 134 24.88 -8.69 -6.89
C LEU A 134 25.62 -8.29 -8.19
N SER A 135 25.05 -7.37 -8.96
CA SER A 135 25.60 -6.90 -10.24
C SER A 135 26.59 -5.73 -10.08
N GLU A 136 26.60 -5.07 -8.93
CA GLU A 136 27.62 -4.08 -8.57
C GLU A 136 29.01 -4.73 -8.61
N ARG A 137 29.83 -4.33 -9.59
CA ARG A 137 31.23 -4.77 -9.66
C ARG A 137 31.97 -4.25 -8.44
N SER A 138 32.29 -5.14 -7.52
CA SER A 138 33.09 -4.83 -6.35
C SER A 138 34.49 -5.43 -6.50
N GLU A 139 35.51 -4.62 -6.23
CA GLU A 139 36.89 -5.11 -5.99
C GLU A 139 36.99 -5.86 -4.65
N ASP A 140 35.91 -5.86 -3.85
CA ASP A 140 35.80 -6.57 -2.58
C ASP A 140 35.40 -8.04 -2.78
N HIS A 141 36.41 -8.91 -2.69
CA HIS A 141 36.31 -10.36 -2.84
C HIS A 141 35.90 -11.11 -1.56
N ARG A 142 35.49 -10.40 -0.50
CA ARG A 142 34.98 -11.03 0.74
C ARG A 142 33.72 -11.88 0.44
N PRO A 143 33.49 -12.98 1.20
CA PRO A 143 32.26 -13.73 1.08
C PRO A 143 31.06 -12.84 1.42
N TYR A 144 29.90 -13.10 0.81
CA TYR A 144 28.71 -12.29 1.05
C TYR A 144 27.65 -13.05 1.86
N PHE A 145 26.84 -12.29 2.59
CA PHE A 145 25.59 -12.68 3.21
C PHE A 145 24.50 -11.71 2.77
N ILE A 146 23.48 -12.23 2.10
CA ILE A 146 22.28 -11.48 1.71
C ILE A 146 21.12 -12.03 2.50
N TRP A 147 20.35 -11.13 3.12
CA TRP A 147 19.01 -11.42 3.61
C TRP A 147 17.99 -10.72 2.70
N MET A 148 17.11 -11.52 2.09
CA MET A 148 15.94 -11.04 1.36
C MET A 148 14.68 -11.47 2.14
N TYR A 149 13.84 -10.52 2.49
CA TYR A 149 12.53 -10.80 3.09
C TYR A 149 11.44 -10.43 2.10
N LEU A 150 10.53 -11.36 1.80
CA LEU A 150 9.36 -11.17 0.94
C LEU A 150 8.11 -11.07 1.82
N TYR A 151 7.24 -10.09 1.54
CA TYR A 151 6.03 -9.80 2.32
C TYR A 151 4.77 -10.36 1.66
N ASP A 152 4.88 -10.86 0.42
CA ASP A 152 3.76 -10.89 -0.51
C ASP A 152 2.58 -11.75 0.00
N PRO A 153 2.74 -13.00 0.49
CA PRO A 153 1.63 -13.75 1.07
C PRO A 153 1.15 -13.09 2.37
N HIS A 154 0.29 -12.07 2.28
CA HIS A 154 -0.21 -11.34 3.45
C HIS A 154 -1.56 -10.66 3.14
N ASP A 155 -2.49 -10.69 4.10
CA ASP A 155 -3.80 -10.04 3.98
C ASP A 155 -3.64 -8.51 3.72
N PRO A 156 -4.30 -7.91 2.72
CA PRO A 156 -5.47 -8.40 1.96
C PRO A 156 -5.18 -9.07 0.60
N TYR A 157 -4.20 -9.97 0.50
CA TYR A 157 -3.84 -10.84 -0.63
C TYR A 157 -4.15 -10.25 -2.04
N ASP A 158 -3.17 -9.60 -2.67
CA ASP A 158 -3.24 -9.06 -4.04
C ASP A 158 -2.04 -9.53 -4.89
N PRO A 159 -2.04 -10.82 -5.30
CA PRO A 159 -0.99 -11.31 -6.18
C PRO A 159 -0.98 -10.55 -7.52
N PRO A 160 0.19 -10.29 -8.13
CA PRO A 160 0.26 -9.64 -9.43
C PRO A 160 -0.12 -10.60 -10.57
N PRO A 161 -0.52 -10.10 -11.75
CA PRO A 161 -0.68 -10.93 -12.94
C PRO A 161 0.60 -11.69 -13.32
N PRO A 162 0.52 -12.93 -13.82
CA PRO A 162 -0.71 -13.68 -14.12
C PRO A 162 -1.30 -14.44 -12.92
N PHE A 163 -0.70 -14.32 -11.72
CA PHE A 163 -1.11 -15.10 -10.54
C PHE A 163 -2.49 -14.66 -10.03
N ARG A 164 -2.83 -13.37 -10.14
CA ARG A 164 -4.18 -12.88 -9.81
C ARG A 164 -5.27 -13.65 -10.55
N GLU A 165 -5.09 -13.83 -11.85
CA GLU A 165 -6.08 -14.49 -12.70
C GLU A 165 -6.06 -16.01 -12.49
N ALA A 166 -4.87 -16.59 -12.37
CA ALA A 166 -4.71 -18.03 -12.16
C ALA A 166 -5.21 -18.51 -10.78
N PHE A 167 -5.20 -17.62 -9.79
CA PHE A 167 -5.57 -17.89 -8.40
C PHE A 167 -6.69 -16.98 -7.89
N ALA A 168 -7.62 -16.58 -8.76
CA ALA A 168 -8.70 -15.66 -8.40
C ALA A 168 -9.54 -16.12 -7.19
N ASP A 169 -9.70 -17.43 -7.02
CA ASP A 169 -10.42 -18.04 -5.88
C ASP A 169 -9.52 -18.38 -4.68
N LEU A 170 -8.20 -18.27 -4.84
CA LEU A 170 -7.17 -18.65 -3.85
C LEU A 170 -6.03 -17.61 -3.82
N PRO A 171 -6.31 -16.32 -3.55
CA PRO A 171 -5.32 -15.26 -3.73
C PRO A 171 -4.05 -15.43 -2.87
N TYR A 172 -4.18 -16.02 -1.67
CA TYR A 172 -3.03 -16.39 -0.83
C TYR A 172 -2.07 -17.37 -1.52
N ASP A 173 -2.60 -18.44 -2.12
CA ASP A 173 -1.79 -19.39 -2.91
C ASP A 173 -1.19 -18.72 -4.15
N GLY A 174 -1.88 -17.72 -4.70
CA GLY A 174 -1.37 -16.89 -5.80
C GLY A 174 -0.15 -16.06 -5.40
N GLU A 175 -0.09 -15.55 -4.18
CA GLU A 175 1.07 -14.82 -3.65
C GLU A 175 2.23 -15.77 -3.36
N ILE A 176 1.97 -16.96 -2.81
CA ILE A 176 2.99 -17.99 -2.64
C ILE A 176 3.58 -18.41 -4.01
N ALA A 177 2.75 -18.59 -5.03
CA ALA A 177 3.21 -18.91 -6.38
C ALA A 177 4.01 -17.75 -7.03
N PHE A 178 3.65 -16.50 -6.73
CA PHE A 178 4.42 -15.34 -7.13
C PHE A 178 5.80 -15.33 -6.46
N ASP A 179 5.85 -15.54 -5.15
CA ASP A 179 7.09 -15.61 -4.37
C ASP A 179 7.97 -16.78 -4.83
N ASP A 180 7.40 -17.94 -5.13
CA ASP A 180 8.11 -19.07 -5.72
C ASP A 180 8.86 -18.67 -6.99
N ARG A 181 8.20 -17.92 -7.89
CA ARG A 181 8.82 -17.39 -9.11
C ARG A 181 9.95 -16.40 -8.81
N VAL A 182 9.74 -15.49 -7.84
CA VAL A 182 10.75 -14.51 -7.42
C VAL A 182 11.99 -15.20 -6.85
N VAL A 183 11.79 -16.15 -5.93
CA VAL A 183 12.86 -16.95 -5.31
C VAL A 183 13.59 -17.79 -6.36
N GLY A 184 12.85 -18.45 -7.26
CA GLY A 184 13.40 -19.23 -8.35
C GLY A 184 14.34 -18.42 -9.26
N ALA A 185 13.90 -17.23 -9.67
CA ALA A 185 14.70 -16.33 -10.50
C ALA A 185 16.01 -15.91 -9.81
N LEU A 186 15.97 -15.62 -8.51
CA LEU A 186 17.15 -15.27 -7.72
C LEU A 186 18.11 -16.46 -7.55
N ILE A 187 17.60 -17.67 -7.27
CA ILE A 187 18.43 -18.87 -7.15
C ILE A 187 19.09 -19.20 -8.49
N ASP A 188 18.37 -19.11 -9.60
CA ASP A 188 18.93 -19.30 -10.94
C ASP A 188 19.97 -18.24 -11.30
N ARG A 189 19.84 -17.01 -10.77
CA ARG A 189 20.86 -15.96 -10.90
C ARG A 189 22.13 -16.32 -10.16
N VAL A 190 22.02 -16.75 -8.89
CA VAL A 190 23.16 -17.20 -8.06
C VAL A 190 23.90 -18.36 -8.74
N ARG A 191 23.15 -19.34 -9.28
CA ARG A 191 23.71 -20.49 -10.03
C ARG A 191 24.52 -20.07 -11.25
N ARG A 192 24.10 -19.01 -11.95
CA ARG A 192 24.77 -18.51 -13.15
C ARG A 192 26.01 -17.66 -12.84
N SER A 193 26.05 -16.99 -11.69
CA SER A 193 27.14 -16.10 -11.30
C SER A 193 28.29 -16.81 -10.59
N ASP A 194 28.04 -17.93 -9.91
CA ASP A 194 29.04 -18.65 -9.13
C ASP A 194 29.66 -19.76 -10.01
N SER A 195 30.93 -19.62 -10.39
CA SER A 195 31.64 -20.60 -11.23
C SER A 195 31.99 -21.89 -10.47
N ASP A 196 31.83 -21.89 -9.14
CA ASP A 196 31.92 -23.04 -8.23
C ASP A 196 30.69 -22.93 -7.29
N PRO A 197 29.78 -23.92 -7.17
CA PRO A 197 28.53 -23.78 -6.41
C PRO A 197 28.79 -23.74 -4.89
N SER A 198 29.35 -22.64 -4.41
CA SER A 198 29.80 -22.44 -3.03
C SER A 198 28.72 -21.82 -2.15
N THR A 199 27.68 -21.25 -2.75
CA THR A 199 26.65 -20.49 -2.05
C THR A 199 25.62 -21.38 -1.36
N LEU A 200 25.61 -21.38 -0.03
CA LEU A 200 24.51 -21.88 0.79
C LEU A 200 23.29 -20.95 0.67
N VAL A 201 22.14 -21.54 0.32
CA VAL A 201 20.82 -20.89 0.28
C VAL A 201 19.94 -21.49 1.39
N ALA A 202 19.29 -20.63 2.17
CA ALA A 202 18.27 -20.99 3.14
C ALA A 202 16.97 -20.27 2.78
N VAL A 203 15.86 -21.02 2.65
CA VAL A 203 14.52 -20.46 2.49
C VAL A 203 13.68 -20.90 3.67
N VAL A 204 13.13 -19.93 4.42
CA VAL A 204 12.42 -20.18 5.68
C VAL A 204 11.18 -19.29 5.78
N GLY A 205 10.02 -19.84 6.12
CA GLY A 205 8.87 -19.02 6.51
C GLY A 205 9.11 -18.40 7.89
N ASP A 206 8.76 -17.14 8.10
CA ASP A 206 8.91 -16.53 9.41
C ASP A 206 7.82 -16.99 10.38
N HIS A 207 6.57 -17.05 9.91
CA HIS A 207 5.41 -17.67 10.52
C HIS A 207 4.40 -18.11 9.46
N GLY A 208 3.27 -18.67 9.89
CA GLY A 208 2.17 -19.10 9.03
C GLY A 208 0.98 -18.14 9.03
N GLU A 209 -0.15 -18.63 8.55
CA GLU A 209 -1.38 -17.88 8.30
C GLU A 209 -2.60 -18.77 8.64
N SER A 210 -3.56 -18.28 9.42
CA SER A 210 -4.64 -19.15 9.90
C SER A 210 -5.68 -19.47 8.80
N LEU A 211 -5.92 -18.52 7.89
CA LEU A 211 -6.87 -18.69 6.77
C LEU A 211 -8.29 -19.10 7.22
N GLY A 212 -8.71 -18.68 8.42
CA GLY A 212 -10.01 -19.02 9.01
C GLY A 212 -9.98 -20.24 9.93
N GLU A 213 -8.87 -20.97 10.04
CA GLU A 213 -8.73 -22.07 10.97
C GLU A 213 -8.89 -21.59 12.42
N HIS A 214 -9.57 -22.40 13.24
CA HIS A 214 -9.96 -22.03 14.61
C HIS A 214 -10.73 -20.69 14.73
N GLY A 215 -11.28 -20.19 13.61
CA GLY A 215 -12.01 -18.93 13.53
C GLY A 215 -11.13 -17.69 13.40
N GLU A 216 -9.80 -17.79 13.33
CA GLU A 216 -8.93 -16.64 13.10
C GLU A 216 -8.81 -16.37 11.59
N ALA A 217 -9.15 -15.16 11.14
CA ALA A 217 -9.16 -14.85 9.71
C ALA A 217 -7.76 -14.71 9.09
N THR A 218 -6.79 -14.27 9.90
CA THR A 218 -5.38 -14.08 9.49
C THR A 218 -4.46 -14.72 10.53
N HIS A 219 -3.45 -14.02 11.05
CA HIS A 219 -2.52 -14.55 12.04
C HIS A 219 -2.36 -13.61 13.24
N GLY A 220 -1.68 -14.12 14.27
CA GLY A 220 -1.19 -13.35 15.42
C GLY A 220 -1.96 -13.57 16.73
N MET A 221 -3.23 -14.00 16.70
CA MET A 221 -3.98 -14.32 17.92
C MET A 221 -3.63 -15.69 18.48
N PHE A 222 -3.31 -16.67 17.63
CA PHE A 222 -3.12 -18.05 18.03
C PHE A 222 -1.72 -18.61 17.77
N VAL A 223 -1.48 -19.83 18.26
CA VAL A 223 -0.23 -20.59 18.13
C VAL A 223 -0.50 -22.01 17.60
N TYR A 224 -1.53 -22.16 16.78
CA TYR A 224 -1.88 -23.40 16.08
C TYR A 224 -0.86 -23.70 14.95
N GLU A 225 -0.86 -24.91 14.41
CA GLU A 225 0.08 -25.38 13.39
C GLU A 225 0.00 -24.49 12.14
N SER A 226 -1.21 -24.00 11.81
CA SER A 226 -1.46 -23.02 10.76
C SER A 226 -0.59 -21.77 10.90
N ASP A 227 -0.34 -21.31 12.13
CA ASP A 227 0.41 -20.08 12.42
C ASP A 227 1.89 -20.31 12.71
N VAL A 228 2.29 -21.51 13.17
CA VAL A 228 3.65 -21.75 13.67
C VAL A 228 4.47 -22.76 12.88
N ARG A 229 3.86 -23.62 12.05
CA ARG A 229 4.58 -24.60 11.24
C ARG A 229 4.96 -24.00 9.88
N VAL A 230 6.23 -23.69 9.73
CA VAL A 230 6.77 -22.95 8.59
C VAL A 230 7.60 -23.84 7.66
N PRO A 231 7.74 -23.50 6.36
CA PRO A 231 8.70 -24.16 5.50
C PRO A 231 10.14 -23.82 5.94
N MET A 232 11.04 -24.78 5.85
CA MET A 232 12.48 -24.59 6.00
C MET A 232 13.24 -25.52 5.06
N ILE A 233 13.93 -24.94 4.07
CA ILE A 233 14.73 -25.64 3.06
C ILE A 233 16.15 -25.10 3.07
N LEU A 234 17.14 -25.99 3.14
CA LEU A 234 18.56 -25.65 2.98
C LEU A 234 19.11 -26.29 1.70
N TRP A 235 19.80 -25.50 0.89
CA TRP A 235 20.42 -25.96 -0.34
C TRP A 235 21.89 -25.54 -0.38
N TRP A 236 22.78 -26.52 -0.45
CA TRP A 236 24.22 -26.31 -0.56
C TRP A 236 24.85 -27.43 -1.40
N PRO A 237 24.92 -27.26 -2.73
CA PRO A 237 25.38 -28.30 -3.63
C PRO A 237 26.75 -28.84 -3.24
N GLY A 238 26.91 -30.17 -3.23
CA GLY A 238 28.17 -30.84 -2.88
C GLY A 238 28.55 -30.78 -1.39
N ARG A 239 27.77 -30.10 -0.54
CA ARG A 239 28.00 -30.00 0.92
C ARG A 239 26.85 -30.57 1.74
N LEU A 240 25.61 -30.43 1.27
CA LEU A 240 24.43 -31.05 1.87
C LEU A 240 23.90 -32.19 0.98
N PRO A 241 23.31 -33.25 1.57
CA PRO A 241 22.75 -34.37 0.83
C PRO A 241 21.48 -33.96 0.08
N ALA A 242 21.49 -34.05 -1.25
CA ALA A 242 20.34 -33.73 -2.10
C ALA A 242 19.14 -34.65 -1.82
N GLY A 243 17.94 -34.06 -1.80
CA GLY A 243 16.67 -34.76 -1.59
C GLY A 243 16.48 -35.28 -0.17
N ARG A 244 17.32 -34.89 0.79
CA ARG A 244 17.19 -35.33 2.18
C ARG A 244 15.97 -34.69 2.82
N ARG A 245 15.12 -35.52 3.42
CA ARG A 245 14.01 -35.06 4.26
C ARG A 245 14.31 -35.36 5.73
N VAL A 246 14.14 -34.36 6.59
CA VAL A 246 14.39 -34.43 8.03
C VAL A 246 13.03 -34.38 8.74
N PRO A 247 12.51 -35.51 9.24
CA PRO A 247 11.20 -35.58 9.89
C PRO A 247 11.24 -35.10 11.36
N ALA A 248 12.44 -34.95 11.92
CA ALA A 248 12.63 -34.48 13.28
C ALA A 248 12.09 -33.05 13.44
N LEU A 249 11.57 -32.75 14.63
CA LEU A 249 11.20 -31.40 15.02
C LEU A 249 12.44 -30.49 14.96
N VAL A 250 12.31 -29.32 14.34
CA VAL A 250 13.34 -28.26 14.34
C VAL A 250 12.69 -26.90 14.62
N ARG A 251 13.49 -25.88 14.91
CA ARG A 251 12.99 -24.58 15.35
C ARG A 251 13.59 -23.47 14.52
N SER A 252 12.87 -22.37 14.28
CA SER A 252 13.43 -21.23 13.55
C SER A 252 14.69 -20.65 14.21
N ILE A 253 14.78 -20.72 15.55
CA ILE A 253 15.97 -20.32 16.33
C ILE A 253 17.22 -21.15 16.02
N ASP A 254 17.08 -22.34 15.45
CA ASP A 254 18.20 -23.21 15.07
C ASP A 254 18.94 -22.70 13.82
N LEU A 255 18.34 -21.77 13.06
CA LEU A 255 18.89 -21.31 11.78
C LEU A 255 20.17 -20.48 11.93
N ALA A 256 20.20 -19.45 12.78
CA ALA A 256 21.41 -18.63 12.96
C ALA A 256 22.63 -19.47 13.40
N PRO A 257 22.53 -20.37 14.40
CA PRO A 257 23.60 -21.31 14.73
C PRO A 257 24.01 -22.22 13.56
N THR A 258 23.06 -22.65 12.72
CA THR A 258 23.33 -23.47 11.53
C THR A 258 24.15 -22.72 10.50
N LEU A 259 23.78 -21.47 10.19
CA LEU A 259 24.47 -20.65 9.21
C LEU A 259 25.87 -20.23 9.70
N LEU A 260 26.04 -19.94 10.99
CA LEU A 260 27.37 -19.67 11.56
C LEU A 260 28.27 -20.91 11.55
N ALA A 261 27.72 -22.08 11.88
CA ALA A 261 28.46 -23.34 11.78
C ALA A 261 28.90 -23.63 10.33
N ALA A 262 28.03 -23.39 9.35
CA ALA A 262 28.36 -23.49 7.93
C ALA A 262 29.46 -22.51 7.49
N ALA A 263 29.50 -21.31 8.09
CA ALA A 263 30.56 -20.32 7.87
C ALA A 263 31.87 -20.65 8.60
N GLY A 264 31.90 -21.67 9.47
CA GLY A 264 33.04 -21.95 10.34
C GLY A 264 33.26 -20.89 11.42
N LEU A 265 32.22 -20.12 11.77
CA LEU A 265 32.25 -19.05 12.76
C LEU A 265 31.75 -19.54 14.13
N PRO A 266 32.17 -18.91 15.24
CA PRO A 266 31.65 -19.22 16.56
C PRO A 266 30.15 -18.93 16.66
N GLY A 267 29.44 -19.72 17.47
CA GLY A 267 28.02 -19.50 17.73
C GLY A 267 27.74 -18.21 18.51
N LEU A 268 26.49 -17.75 18.46
CA LEU A 268 26.03 -16.56 19.19
C LEU A 268 25.99 -16.83 20.70
N ALA A 269 26.48 -15.87 21.48
CA ALA A 269 26.46 -15.97 22.94
C ALA A 269 25.01 -16.05 23.46
N GLY A 270 24.74 -17.04 24.30
CA GLY A 270 23.41 -17.25 24.91
C GLY A 270 22.37 -17.87 24.00
N ALA A 271 22.68 -18.16 22.73
CA ALA A 271 21.73 -18.79 21.80
C ALA A 271 21.16 -20.10 22.37
N GLN A 272 19.84 -20.23 22.30
CA GLN A 272 19.07 -21.42 22.69
C GLN A 272 18.88 -22.37 21.50
N GLY A 273 19.02 -21.85 20.28
CA GLY A 273 19.07 -22.59 19.04
C GLY A 273 20.37 -23.38 18.88
N GLN A 274 20.34 -24.43 18.08
CA GLN A 274 21.47 -25.34 17.89
C GLN A 274 21.60 -25.70 16.42
N SER A 275 22.83 -25.84 15.92
CA SER A 275 23.06 -26.11 14.48
C SER A 275 22.36 -27.39 14.02
N LEU A 276 21.70 -27.30 12.86
CA LEU A 276 20.99 -28.40 12.20
C LEU A 276 21.92 -29.29 11.38
N LEU A 277 23.17 -28.88 11.09
CA LEU A 277 24.08 -29.69 10.26
C LEU A 277 24.32 -31.10 10.83
N PRO A 278 24.58 -31.28 12.15
CA PRO A 278 24.72 -32.62 12.72
C PRO A 278 23.42 -33.45 12.65
N LEU A 279 22.25 -32.81 12.65
CA LEU A 279 20.97 -33.47 12.49
C LEU A 279 20.79 -33.99 11.06
N VAL A 280 21.19 -33.21 10.05
CA VAL A 280 21.16 -33.62 8.64
C VAL A 280 22.04 -34.86 8.40
N ASP A 281 23.20 -34.91 9.04
CA ASP A 281 24.15 -36.02 8.94
C ASP A 281 23.79 -37.22 9.82
N GLY A 282 22.70 -37.15 10.60
CA GLY A 282 22.28 -38.20 11.53
C GLY A 282 23.24 -38.39 12.72
N GLN A 283 24.10 -37.41 13.00
CA GLN A 283 25.03 -37.41 14.12
C GLN A 283 24.35 -36.97 15.44
N ARG A 284 23.10 -36.50 15.36
CA ARG A 284 22.37 -35.95 16.48
C ARG A 284 20.86 -36.02 16.24
N ASP A 285 20.10 -36.26 17.31
CA ASP A 285 18.65 -36.09 17.30
C ASP A 285 18.23 -34.60 17.31
N GLY A 286 17.01 -34.34 16.87
CA GLY A 286 16.40 -33.01 16.93
C GLY A 286 16.22 -32.50 18.37
N PRO A 287 15.91 -31.22 18.57
CA PRO A 287 15.48 -30.71 19.87
C PRO A 287 14.30 -31.53 20.43
N GLY A 288 14.32 -31.76 21.75
CA GLY A 288 13.24 -32.48 22.44
C GLY A 288 11.91 -31.71 22.45
N SER A 289 11.97 -30.39 22.33
CA SER A 289 10.79 -29.51 22.33
C SER A 289 10.97 -28.28 21.44
N ALA A 290 9.87 -27.78 20.88
CA ALA A 290 9.75 -26.44 20.28
C ALA A 290 8.80 -25.59 21.11
N TYR A 291 9.02 -24.28 21.11
CA TYR A 291 8.23 -23.31 21.86
C TYR A 291 7.78 -22.21 20.92
N SER A 292 6.52 -21.80 21.06
CA SER A 292 5.95 -20.65 20.37
C SER A 292 5.09 -19.84 21.33
N GLU A 293 4.88 -18.56 21.01
CA GLU A 293 4.04 -17.69 21.81
C GLU A 293 3.44 -16.56 21.01
N THR A 294 2.33 -16.02 21.51
CA THR A 294 1.83 -14.72 21.09
C THR A 294 1.33 -13.93 22.29
N TYR A 295 1.81 -12.69 22.37
CA TYR A 295 1.39 -11.69 23.35
C TYR A 295 0.48 -10.63 22.71
N PHE A 296 0.19 -10.75 21.41
CA PHE A 296 -0.71 -9.85 20.70
C PHE A 296 -2.08 -9.71 21.38
N PRO A 297 -2.79 -10.80 21.80
CA PRO A 297 -4.06 -10.66 22.50
C PRO A 297 -3.93 -9.89 23.82
N ARG A 298 -2.81 -10.08 24.53
CA ARG A 298 -2.55 -9.40 25.80
C ARG A 298 -2.28 -7.91 25.60
N LEU A 299 -1.42 -7.58 24.65
CA LEU A 299 -0.95 -6.22 24.43
C LEU A 299 -2.02 -5.30 23.82
N TYR A 300 -2.88 -5.85 22.95
CA TYR A 300 -3.86 -5.03 22.22
C TYR A 300 -5.31 -5.21 22.67
N MET A 301 -5.65 -6.34 23.27
CA MET A 301 -7.03 -6.63 23.69
C MET A 301 -7.18 -6.80 25.21
N ASN A 302 -6.08 -6.80 25.96
CA ASN A 302 -6.06 -7.16 27.39
C ASN A 302 -6.66 -8.55 27.67
N TRP A 303 -6.49 -9.48 26.73
CA TRP A 303 -6.83 -10.90 26.87
C TRP A 303 -5.61 -11.70 27.35
N ALA A 304 -5.79 -12.99 27.64
CA ALA A 304 -4.65 -13.83 28.01
C ALA A 304 -3.66 -13.99 26.84
N ALA A 305 -2.36 -14.08 27.12
CA ALA A 305 -1.41 -14.53 26.10
C ALA A 305 -1.58 -16.04 25.83
N LEU A 306 -1.07 -16.50 24.70
CA LEU A 306 -0.99 -17.94 24.39
C LEU A 306 0.46 -18.36 24.22
N ARG A 307 0.78 -19.51 24.78
CA ARG A 307 2.13 -20.08 24.74
C ARG A 307 2.00 -21.57 24.46
N SER A 308 2.83 -22.11 23.59
CA SER A 308 2.79 -23.53 23.25
C SER A 308 4.14 -24.20 23.43
N ILE A 309 4.08 -25.48 23.76
CA ILE A 309 5.23 -26.39 23.69
C ILE A 309 4.82 -27.62 22.88
N GLN A 310 5.70 -28.01 21.97
CA GLN A 310 5.54 -29.16 21.11
C GLN A 310 6.67 -30.15 21.35
N GLU A 311 6.31 -31.37 21.76
CA GLU A 311 7.24 -32.48 22.05
C GLU A 311 6.79 -33.71 21.27
N GLU A 312 7.67 -34.26 20.43
CA GLU A 312 7.39 -35.42 19.57
C GLU A 312 6.07 -35.26 18.77
N ARG A 313 4.98 -35.88 19.23
CA ARG A 313 3.65 -35.83 18.61
C ARG A 313 2.64 -34.96 19.36
N TRP A 314 3.01 -34.47 20.55
CA TRP A 314 2.12 -33.74 21.44
C TRP A 314 2.35 -32.24 21.30
N LYS A 315 1.25 -31.49 21.27
CA LYS A 315 1.29 -30.04 21.37
C LYS A 315 0.37 -29.60 22.49
N PHE A 316 0.94 -28.84 23.41
CA PHE A 316 0.21 -28.26 24.54
C PHE A 316 0.17 -26.75 24.37
N ILE A 317 -1.02 -26.17 24.47
CA ILE A 317 -1.24 -24.72 24.47
C ILE A 317 -1.67 -24.31 25.87
N ASP A 318 -0.82 -23.53 26.53
CA ASP A 318 -1.10 -22.92 27.81
C ASP A 318 -1.90 -21.63 27.61
N ALA A 319 -3.12 -21.66 28.14
CA ALA A 319 -4.16 -20.65 28.02
C ALA A 319 -5.11 -20.78 29.22
N PRO A 320 -6.02 -19.82 29.46
CA PRO A 320 -7.05 -19.98 30.50
C PRO A 320 -7.83 -21.28 30.39
N ALA A 321 -8.24 -21.67 29.17
CA ALA A 321 -8.69 -23.01 28.84
C ALA A 321 -7.55 -23.79 28.14
N PRO A 322 -6.84 -24.70 28.84
CA PRO A 322 -5.71 -25.41 28.26
C PRO A 322 -6.14 -26.35 27.13
N GLU A 323 -5.27 -26.50 26.13
CA GLU A 323 -5.47 -27.42 25.01
C GLU A 323 -4.30 -28.38 24.86
N LEU A 324 -4.62 -29.62 24.47
CA LEU A 324 -3.64 -30.66 24.20
C LEU A 324 -4.04 -31.42 22.95
N TYR A 325 -3.13 -31.54 21.99
CA TYR A 325 -3.37 -32.21 20.71
C TYR A 325 -2.36 -33.31 20.45
N ASP A 326 -2.82 -34.36 19.76
CA ASP A 326 -2.00 -35.43 19.19
C ASP A 326 -1.82 -35.16 17.70
N LEU A 327 -0.78 -34.40 17.33
CA LEU A 327 -0.55 -33.95 15.95
C LEU A 327 -0.35 -35.09 14.96
N ALA A 328 0.01 -36.29 15.41
CA ALA A 328 0.12 -37.46 14.54
C ALA A 328 -1.24 -38.04 14.12
N ARG A 329 -2.32 -37.70 14.84
CA ARG A 329 -3.70 -38.12 14.53
C ARG A 329 -4.62 -36.95 14.19
N ASP A 330 -4.28 -35.77 14.65
CA ASP A 330 -5.08 -34.54 14.58
C ASP A 330 -4.17 -33.36 14.25
N ALA A 331 -3.66 -33.33 13.02
CA ALA A 331 -2.75 -32.29 12.54
C ALA A 331 -3.42 -30.91 12.41
N GLN A 332 -4.76 -30.88 12.39
CA GLN A 332 -5.58 -29.66 12.36
C GLN A 332 -6.06 -29.22 13.75
N GLU A 333 -5.62 -29.90 14.81
CA GLU A 333 -5.86 -29.50 16.21
C GLU A 333 -7.36 -29.33 16.55
N LEU A 334 -8.23 -30.18 15.99
CA LEU A 334 -9.68 -30.07 16.14
C LEU A 334 -10.21 -30.73 17.43
N THR A 335 -9.45 -31.63 18.04
CA THR A 335 -9.88 -32.43 19.20
C THR A 335 -8.99 -32.15 20.42
N ASN A 336 -9.46 -31.28 21.31
CA ASN A 336 -8.76 -30.99 22.57
C ASN A 336 -8.83 -32.19 23.54
N LEU A 337 -7.66 -32.75 23.89
CA LEU A 337 -7.49 -33.90 24.79
C LEU A 337 -7.16 -33.51 26.24
N ALA A 338 -7.04 -32.22 26.57
CA ALA A 338 -6.54 -31.77 27.87
C ALA A 338 -7.35 -32.31 29.06
N VAL A 339 -8.67 -32.43 28.92
CA VAL A 339 -9.57 -32.99 29.94
C VAL A 339 -9.34 -34.49 30.15
N GLY A 340 -9.04 -35.23 29.07
CA GLY A 340 -8.84 -36.68 29.11
C GLY A 340 -7.43 -37.10 29.52
N GLU A 341 -6.45 -36.19 29.44
CA GLU A 341 -5.01 -36.47 29.63
C GLU A 341 -4.35 -35.53 30.67
N PRO A 342 -4.89 -35.39 31.90
CA PRO A 342 -4.44 -34.39 32.87
C PRO A 342 -2.99 -34.60 33.35
N ALA A 343 -2.53 -35.85 33.39
CA ALA A 343 -1.14 -36.17 33.73
C ALA A 343 -0.17 -35.62 32.66
N ARG A 344 -0.53 -35.72 31.37
CA ARG A 344 0.29 -35.19 30.27
C ARG A 344 0.29 -33.67 30.27
N VAL A 345 -0.87 -33.04 30.49
CA VAL A 345 -0.97 -31.59 30.66
C VAL A 345 -0.05 -31.11 31.80
N THR A 346 -0.05 -31.80 32.93
CA THR A 346 0.81 -31.47 34.07
C THR A 346 2.29 -31.59 33.71
N ALA A 347 2.68 -32.68 33.04
CA ALA A 347 4.06 -32.90 32.61
C ALA A 347 4.54 -31.83 31.61
N LEU A 348 3.75 -31.53 30.57
CA LEU A 348 4.09 -30.52 29.57
C LEU A 348 4.13 -29.11 30.16
N ARG A 349 3.24 -28.79 31.12
CA ARG A 349 3.30 -27.52 31.85
C ARG A 349 4.56 -27.41 32.73
N GLN A 350 5.04 -28.52 33.30
CA GLN A 350 6.31 -28.53 34.02
C GLN A 350 7.51 -28.35 33.05
N ALA A 351 7.52 -29.06 31.93
CA ALA A 351 8.54 -28.92 30.89
C ALA A 351 8.61 -27.47 30.37
N PHE A 352 7.44 -26.86 30.15
CA PHE A 352 7.29 -25.46 29.82
C PHE A 352 7.94 -24.52 30.84
N GLY A 353 7.67 -24.74 32.14
CA GLY A 353 8.27 -23.95 33.22
C GLY A 353 9.80 -24.08 33.28
N VAL A 354 10.33 -25.28 33.01
CA VAL A 354 11.78 -25.53 32.91
C VAL A 354 12.38 -24.81 31.71
N LEU A 355 11.76 -24.90 30.52
CA LEU A 355 12.23 -24.30 29.28
C LEU A 355 12.33 -22.77 29.37
N THR A 356 11.33 -22.15 30.00
CA THR A 356 11.27 -20.69 30.19
C THR A 356 12.06 -20.21 31.41
N GLY A 357 12.56 -21.14 32.26
CA GLY A 357 13.19 -20.82 33.54
C GLY A 357 12.25 -20.10 34.52
N GLY A 358 10.92 -20.24 34.33
CA GLY A 358 9.91 -19.49 35.07
C GLY A 358 9.85 -17.99 34.75
N SER A 359 10.62 -17.52 33.76
CA SER A 359 10.63 -16.12 33.34
C SER A 359 9.55 -15.87 32.28
N GLU A 360 8.68 -14.90 32.53
CA GLU A 360 7.82 -14.35 31.47
C GLU A 360 8.58 -13.42 30.52
N GLY A 361 9.90 -13.22 30.70
CA GLY A 361 10.75 -12.35 29.88
C GLY A 361 10.29 -10.89 29.90
N HIS A 362 10.91 -10.05 30.73
CA HIS A 362 10.56 -8.63 30.80
C HIS A 362 11.38 -7.80 29.81
N VAL A 363 10.72 -7.29 28.78
CA VAL A 363 11.11 -6.04 28.13
C VAL A 363 9.89 -5.15 28.10
N ALA A 364 10.06 -3.92 28.61
CA ALA A 364 9.01 -2.92 28.51
C ALA A 364 8.88 -2.52 27.04
N PRO A 365 7.67 -2.48 26.47
CA PRO A 365 7.48 -1.91 25.15
C PRO A 365 8.02 -0.48 25.13
N GLY A 366 8.69 -0.10 24.05
CA GLY A 366 9.06 1.28 23.79
C GLY A 366 7.81 2.13 23.55
N ARG A 367 7.90 3.46 23.76
CA ARG A 367 6.84 4.37 23.31
C ARG A 367 6.74 4.29 21.79
N ILE A 368 5.55 3.99 21.28
CA ILE A 368 5.27 4.06 19.84
C ILE A 368 5.04 5.53 19.50
N ASP A 369 5.80 6.07 18.55
CA ASP A 369 5.46 7.37 17.98
C ASP A 369 4.21 7.26 17.07
N ARG A 370 3.51 8.38 16.89
CA ARG A 370 2.23 8.40 16.17
C ARG A 370 2.32 7.93 14.70
N ASP A 371 3.42 8.24 14.00
CA ASP A 371 3.65 7.80 12.61
C ASP A 371 3.77 6.28 12.55
N THR A 372 4.54 5.70 13.48
CA THR A 372 4.65 4.25 13.64
C THR A 372 3.29 3.62 13.92
N ALA A 373 2.49 4.19 14.83
CA ALA A 373 1.15 3.67 15.14
C ALA A 373 0.19 3.70 13.93
N GLN A 374 0.24 4.76 13.11
CA GLN A 374 -0.56 4.87 11.89
C GLN A 374 -0.12 3.87 10.82
N LYS A 375 1.19 3.67 10.64
CA LYS A 375 1.73 2.68 9.70
C LYS A 375 1.36 1.25 10.09
N LEU A 376 1.44 0.92 11.38
CA LEU A 376 1.01 -0.38 11.90
C LEU A 376 -0.50 -0.60 11.68
N ALA A 377 -1.32 0.41 11.97
CA ALA A 377 -2.76 0.34 11.71
C ALA A 377 -3.10 0.16 10.23
N ALA A 378 -2.31 0.75 9.32
CA ALA A 378 -2.46 0.59 7.88
C ALA A 378 -2.05 -0.80 7.38
N LEU A 379 -1.09 -1.45 8.05
CA LEU A 379 -0.67 -2.85 7.81
C LEU A 379 -1.59 -3.89 8.46
N GLY A 380 -2.76 -3.48 8.98
CA GLY A 380 -3.71 -4.41 9.60
C GLY A 380 -3.41 -4.74 11.07
N TYR A 381 -2.32 -4.24 11.65
CA TYR A 381 -2.07 -4.35 13.09
C TYR A 381 -3.04 -3.45 13.85
N ILE A 382 -4.02 -4.09 14.49
CA ILE A 382 -4.97 -3.40 15.35
C ILE A 382 -4.29 -3.01 16.65
N GLY A 383 -4.33 -1.71 16.97
CA GLY A 383 -4.51 -1.29 18.36
C GLY A 383 -3.61 -0.17 18.84
N ALA A 384 -4.24 0.76 19.57
CA ALA A 384 -3.57 1.65 20.51
C ALA A 384 -2.79 0.80 21.53
N ALA A 385 -1.53 1.15 21.76
CA ALA A 385 -0.74 0.51 22.81
C ALA A 385 -1.43 0.76 24.16
N VAL A 386 -1.98 -0.29 24.77
CA VAL A 386 -2.32 -0.25 26.19
C VAL A 386 -0.99 -0.25 26.94
N GLU A 387 -0.86 0.62 27.96
CA GLU A 387 0.24 0.50 28.90
C GLU A 387 0.35 -0.93 29.42
N SER A 388 1.58 -1.40 29.62
CA SER A 388 1.92 -2.77 30.01
C SER A 388 0.85 -3.34 30.95
N PRO A 389 -0.02 -4.25 30.46
CA PRO A 389 -1.09 -4.79 31.29
C PRO A 389 -0.47 -5.49 32.51
N PRO A 390 -1.12 -5.44 33.69
CA PRO A 390 -0.57 -6.01 34.92
C PRO A 390 -0.10 -7.46 34.74
N ALA A 391 0.95 -7.87 35.44
CA ALA A 391 1.56 -9.19 35.23
C ALA A 391 0.58 -10.36 35.49
N GLY A 392 0.72 -11.43 34.69
CA GLY A 392 -0.02 -12.69 34.82
C GLY A 392 -1.42 -12.69 34.19
N ASP A 393 -1.83 -13.82 33.60
CA ASP A 393 -3.07 -13.95 32.82
C ASP A 393 -4.32 -14.34 33.61
N ALA A 394 -4.24 -14.35 34.94
CA ALA A 394 -5.33 -14.76 35.82
C ALA A 394 -6.54 -13.82 35.68
N GLY A 395 -7.69 -14.39 35.26
CA GLY A 395 -8.94 -13.66 35.10
C GLY A 395 -9.09 -12.91 33.76
N ARG A 396 -8.11 -13.01 32.85
CA ARG A 396 -8.25 -12.46 31.51
C ARG A 396 -9.11 -13.37 30.61
N PRO A 397 -9.85 -12.79 29.64
CA PRO A 397 -10.56 -13.57 28.63
C PRO A 397 -9.61 -14.49 27.86
N ASP A 398 -10.07 -15.70 27.55
CA ASP A 398 -9.36 -16.61 26.67
C ASP A 398 -9.49 -16.14 25.20
N PRO A 399 -8.39 -15.89 24.47
CA PRO A 399 -8.45 -15.45 23.07
C PRO A 399 -9.33 -16.35 22.19
N LYS A 400 -9.39 -17.65 22.48
CA LYS A 400 -10.18 -18.62 21.69
C LYS A 400 -11.67 -18.38 21.81
N ALA A 401 -12.14 -18.00 23.00
CA ALA A 401 -13.53 -17.61 23.21
C ALA A 401 -13.84 -16.21 22.61
N MET A 402 -12.80 -15.40 22.40
CA MET A 402 -12.91 -14.00 21.99
C MET A 402 -12.62 -13.75 20.51
N ILE A 403 -12.23 -14.76 19.73
CA ILE A 403 -11.84 -14.56 18.32
C ILE A 403 -12.95 -13.95 17.47
N GLY A 404 -14.20 -14.32 17.72
CA GLY A 404 -15.36 -13.71 17.06
C GLY A 404 -15.57 -12.23 17.42
N VAL A 405 -15.04 -11.76 18.56
CA VAL A 405 -14.98 -10.35 18.93
C VAL A 405 -13.89 -9.65 18.13
N PHE A 406 -12.71 -10.25 18.03
CA PHE A 406 -11.59 -9.70 17.25
C PHE A 406 -11.93 -9.55 15.76
N ASN A 407 -12.52 -10.57 15.14
CA ASN A 407 -12.92 -10.51 13.73
C ASN A 407 -13.95 -9.40 13.46
N ARG A 408 -14.91 -9.21 14.38
CA ARG A 408 -15.87 -8.09 14.30
C ARG A 408 -15.18 -6.73 14.43
N LEU A 409 -14.17 -6.64 15.30
CA LEU A 409 -13.39 -5.43 15.49
C LEU A 409 -12.53 -5.09 14.26
N ARG A 410 -11.93 -6.09 13.61
CA ARG A 410 -11.27 -5.94 12.28
C ARG A 410 -12.24 -5.40 11.24
N GLY A 411 -13.42 -6.01 11.13
CA GLY A 411 -14.48 -5.54 10.23
C GLY A 411 -14.90 -4.09 10.50
N ALA A 412 -15.05 -3.71 11.78
CA ALA A 412 -15.38 -2.35 12.18
C ALA A 412 -14.29 -1.34 11.76
N ASN A 413 -13.01 -1.69 11.96
CA ASN A 413 -11.89 -0.84 11.55
C ASN A 413 -11.78 -0.74 10.02
N ALA A 414 -11.98 -1.83 9.29
CA ALA A 414 -12.02 -1.81 7.83
C ALA A 414 -13.17 -0.91 7.31
N ALA A 415 -14.32 -0.92 7.97
CA ALA A 415 -15.44 -0.03 7.65
C ALA A 415 -15.09 1.46 7.89
N ILE A 416 -14.30 1.81 8.92
CA ILE A 416 -13.76 3.18 9.08
C ILE A 416 -12.92 3.58 7.87
N GLN A 417 -11.96 2.74 7.45
CA GLN A 417 -11.07 3.05 6.33
C GLN A 417 -11.83 3.24 5.01
N GLN A 418 -12.90 2.47 4.83
CA GLN A 418 -13.78 2.55 3.65
C GLN A 418 -14.88 3.61 3.78
N ARG A 419 -14.83 4.45 4.84
CA ARG A 419 -15.81 5.51 5.13
C ARG A 419 -17.25 5.02 5.32
N ARG A 420 -17.44 3.74 5.67
CA ARG A 420 -18.72 3.10 6.01
C ARG A 420 -19.02 3.27 7.50
N PHE A 421 -19.14 4.52 7.95
CA PHE A 421 -19.14 4.85 9.38
C PHE A 421 -20.33 4.26 10.18
N ALA A 422 -21.52 4.19 9.59
CA ALA A 422 -22.68 3.60 10.27
C ALA A 422 -22.50 2.10 10.55
N GLU A 423 -21.83 1.38 9.64
CA GLU A 423 -21.49 -0.03 9.83
C GLU A 423 -20.39 -0.20 10.89
N ALA A 424 -19.36 0.64 10.84
CA ALA A 424 -18.31 0.67 11.86
C ALA A 424 -18.86 0.90 13.27
N GLU A 425 -19.79 1.85 13.43
CA GLU A 425 -20.49 2.12 14.70
C GLU A 425 -21.25 0.88 15.19
N SER A 426 -22.06 0.27 14.33
CA SER A 426 -22.85 -0.93 14.68
C SER A 426 -21.95 -2.08 15.13
N ALA A 427 -20.88 -2.35 14.37
CA ALA A 427 -19.93 -3.41 14.68
C ALA A 427 -19.15 -3.12 15.98
N ALA A 428 -18.68 -1.89 16.19
CA ALA A 428 -17.97 -1.50 17.40
C ALA A 428 -18.86 -1.58 18.66
N ARG A 429 -20.14 -1.19 18.57
CA ARG A 429 -21.11 -1.40 19.66
C ARG A 429 -21.31 -2.88 19.98
N ALA A 430 -21.39 -3.73 18.96
CA ALA A 430 -21.51 -5.18 19.15
C ALA A 430 -20.25 -5.79 19.81
N VAL A 431 -19.06 -5.26 19.50
CA VAL A 431 -17.82 -5.61 20.19
C VAL A 431 -17.89 -5.19 21.66
N LEU A 432 -18.23 -3.93 21.96
CA LEU A 432 -18.31 -3.41 23.33
C LEU A 432 -19.41 -4.08 24.18
N ALA A 433 -20.43 -4.66 23.55
CA ALA A 433 -21.42 -5.48 24.25
C ALA A 433 -20.84 -6.81 24.76
N ALA A 434 -19.89 -7.39 24.02
CA ALA A 434 -19.21 -8.65 24.36
C ALA A 434 -17.94 -8.42 25.20
N ASP A 435 -17.23 -7.32 24.95
CA ASP A 435 -16.00 -6.91 25.63
C ASP A 435 -16.06 -5.43 25.99
N ARG A 436 -16.65 -5.15 27.16
CA ARG A 436 -16.88 -3.76 27.63
C ARG A 436 -15.59 -2.98 27.90
N ALA A 437 -14.46 -3.65 28.10
CA ALA A 437 -13.19 -3.02 28.41
C ALA A 437 -12.31 -2.81 27.18
N ASN A 438 -12.79 -3.18 25.98
CA ASN A 438 -12.01 -3.11 24.76
C ASN A 438 -11.73 -1.66 24.33
N ALA A 439 -10.54 -1.16 24.67
CA ALA A 439 -10.13 0.22 24.42
C ALA A 439 -10.13 0.55 22.91
N PHE A 440 -9.71 -0.38 22.05
CA PHE A 440 -9.69 -0.15 20.61
C PHE A 440 -11.10 -0.01 20.03
N ALA A 441 -12.06 -0.83 20.49
CA ALA A 441 -13.44 -0.70 20.08
C ALA A 441 -14.08 0.63 20.52
N MET A 442 -13.67 1.19 21.67
CA MET A 442 -14.08 2.53 22.10
C MET A 442 -13.60 3.61 21.12
N VAL A 443 -12.34 3.55 20.68
CA VAL A 443 -11.78 4.49 19.69
C VAL A 443 -12.46 4.35 18.34
N VAL A 444 -12.68 3.12 17.85
CA VAL A 444 -13.38 2.88 16.57
C VAL A 444 -14.81 3.40 16.63
N LEU A 445 -15.52 3.18 17.74
CA LEU A 445 -16.86 3.70 17.95
C LEU A 445 -16.88 5.24 17.94
N ALA A 446 -16.05 5.86 18.78
CA ALA A 446 -15.99 7.31 18.90
C ALA A 446 -15.60 7.98 17.58
N ARG A 447 -14.68 7.37 16.81
CA ARG A 447 -14.32 7.83 15.46
C ARG A 447 -15.49 7.70 14.47
N ALA A 448 -16.20 6.57 14.48
CA ALA A 448 -17.37 6.37 13.63
C ALA A 448 -18.48 7.41 13.92
N GLU A 449 -18.70 7.73 15.20
CA GLU A 449 -19.67 8.72 15.64
C GLU A 449 -19.24 10.15 15.23
N MET A 450 -17.98 10.49 15.45
CA MET A 450 -17.41 11.79 15.08
C MET A 450 -17.55 12.06 13.58
N GLU A 451 -17.20 11.08 12.72
CA GLU A 451 -17.31 11.20 11.25
C GLU A 451 -18.76 11.30 10.76
N GLN A 452 -19.73 10.86 11.57
CA GLN A 452 -21.17 11.04 11.32
C GLN A 452 -21.72 12.36 11.91
N GLY A 453 -20.88 13.19 12.54
CA GLY A 453 -21.29 14.44 13.19
C GLY A 453 -21.96 14.25 14.57
N LYS A 454 -21.90 13.04 15.14
CA LYS A 454 -22.44 12.70 16.47
C LYS A 454 -21.41 13.06 17.56
N TYR A 455 -21.08 14.35 17.66
CA TYR A 455 -19.95 14.82 18.46
C TYR A 455 -20.16 14.66 19.97
N LEU A 456 -21.40 14.71 20.46
CA LEU A 456 -21.68 14.54 21.89
C LEU A 456 -21.45 13.09 22.33
N GLU A 457 -21.90 12.14 21.52
CA GLU A 457 -21.69 10.71 21.70
C GLU A 457 -20.19 10.38 21.62
N ALA A 458 -19.51 10.89 20.58
CA ALA A 458 -18.07 10.69 20.41
C ALA A 458 -17.26 11.20 21.60
N VAL A 459 -17.61 12.35 22.19
CA VAL A 459 -16.96 12.85 23.41
C VAL A 459 -17.14 11.89 24.58
N ALA A 460 -18.31 11.30 24.75
CA ALA A 460 -18.56 10.34 25.83
C ALA A 460 -17.71 9.07 25.67
N ASP A 461 -17.64 8.52 24.46
CA ASP A 461 -16.86 7.30 24.20
C ASP A 461 -15.35 7.57 24.20
N TYR A 462 -14.87 8.72 23.71
CA TYR A 462 -13.45 9.10 23.87
C TYR A 462 -13.07 9.34 25.33
N ARG A 463 -13.97 9.84 26.18
CA ARG A 463 -13.72 9.95 27.63
C ARG A 463 -13.60 8.59 28.29
N ARG A 464 -14.47 7.65 27.94
CA ARG A 464 -14.38 6.26 28.40
C ARG A 464 -13.06 5.62 27.96
N TYR A 465 -12.60 5.91 26.74
CA TYR A 465 -11.28 5.50 26.27
C TYR A 465 -10.14 6.16 27.07
N ALA A 466 -10.21 7.47 27.36
CA ALA A 466 -9.22 8.16 28.19
C ALA A 466 -9.16 7.61 29.64
N GLU A 467 -10.30 7.18 30.20
CA GLU A 467 -10.34 6.49 31.50
C GLU A 467 -9.65 5.11 31.44
N ALA A 468 -9.80 4.39 30.32
CA ALA A 468 -9.15 3.09 30.10
C ALA A 468 -7.66 3.21 29.76
N VAL A 469 -7.25 4.30 29.11
CA VAL A 469 -5.87 4.60 28.70
C VAL A 469 -5.49 6.03 29.12
N PRO A 470 -5.19 6.27 30.41
CA PRO A 470 -4.94 7.63 30.94
C PRO A 470 -3.72 8.33 30.33
N SER A 471 -2.81 7.60 29.71
CA SER A 471 -1.63 8.14 29.02
C SER A 471 -1.85 8.43 27.52
N SER A 472 -3.09 8.37 27.05
CA SER A 472 -3.42 8.65 25.64
C SER A 472 -3.64 10.14 25.41
N ALA A 473 -2.59 10.85 24.96
CA ALA A 473 -2.71 12.26 24.53
C ALA A 473 -3.71 12.41 23.38
N ASP A 474 -3.75 11.46 22.43
CA ASP A 474 -4.71 11.44 21.33
C ASP A 474 -6.17 11.41 21.82
N ALA A 475 -6.45 10.78 22.97
CA ALA A 475 -7.83 10.73 23.49
C ALA A 475 -8.33 12.15 23.81
N HIS A 476 -7.51 12.91 24.53
CA HIS A 476 -7.80 14.30 24.87
C HIS A 476 -7.87 15.19 23.62
N HIS A 477 -6.95 15.00 22.66
CA HIS A 477 -7.00 15.72 21.39
C HIS A 477 -8.31 15.46 20.62
N TRP A 478 -8.77 14.21 20.49
CA TRP A 478 -10.02 13.90 19.79
C TRP A 478 -11.27 14.42 20.52
N ILE A 479 -11.25 14.45 21.87
CA ILE A 479 -12.28 15.14 22.66
C ILE A 479 -12.28 16.63 22.31
N ALA A 480 -11.10 17.28 22.27
CA ALA A 480 -10.97 18.69 21.92
C ALA A 480 -11.48 18.99 20.50
N VAL A 481 -11.18 18.13 19.52
CA VAL A 481 -11.71 18.21 18.14
C VAL A 481 -13.24 18.22 18.17
N CYS A 482 -13.87 17.27 18.87
CA CYS A 482 -15.33 17.19 18.96
C CYS A 482 -15.93 18.42 19.66
N LEU A 483 -15.35 18.86 20.78
CA LEU A 483 -15.81 20.06 21.52
C LEU A 483 -15.66 21.34 20.69
N SER A 484 -14.61 21.47 19.89
CA SER A 484 -14.42 22.56 18.94
C SER A 484 -15.57 22.61 17.92
N ARG A 485 -15.97 21.45 17.37
CA ARG A 485 -17.12 21.34 16.44
C ARG A 485 -18.45 21.69 17.10
N LEU A 486 -18.58 21.46 18.41
CA LEU A 486 -19.74 21.87 19.21
C LEU A 486 -19.71 23.36 19.63
N GLY A 487 -18.64 24.08 19.33
CA GLY A 487 -18.45 25.48 19.72
C GLY A 487 -18.01 25.68 21.18
N GLU A 488 -17.68 24.60 21.90
CA GLU A 488 -17.27 24.61 23.30
C GLU A 488 -15.77 24.92 23.46
N THR A 489 -15.36 26.10 22.98
CA THR A 489 -13.93 26.48 22.82
C THR A 489 -13.12 26.37 24.10
N GLU A 490 -13.63 26.83 25.24
CA GLU A 490 -12.87 26.82 26.52
C GLU A 490 -12.64 25.40 27.04
N ARG A 491 -13.61 24.49 26.83
CA ARG A 491 -13.42 23.07 27.17
C ARG A 491 -12.45 22.38 26.22
N ALA A 492 -12.51 22.71 24.92
CA ALA A 492 -11.55 22.19 23.95
C ALA A 492 -10.10 22.60 24.30
N LEU A 493 -9.88 23.86 24.71
CA LEU A 493 -8.57 24.34 25.15
C LEU A 493 -8.05 23.59 26.40
N ALA A 494 -8.94 23.28 27.36
CA ALA A 494 -8.58 22.52 28.56
C ALA A 494 -8.19 21.07 28.24
N GLU A 495 -8.88 20.44 27.29
CA GLU A 495 -8.54 19.08 26.84
C GLU A 495 -7.22 19.07 26.07
N GLU A 496 -6.91 20.09 25.25
CA GLU A 496 -5.58 20.20 24.63
C GLU A 496 -4.46 20.44 25.65
N GLU A 497 -4.72 21.19 26.72
CA GLU A 497 -3.77 21.33 27.83
C GLU A 497 -3.50 19.98 28.51
N ALA A 498 -4.54 19.14 28.69
CA ALA A 498 -4.38 17.78 29.19
C ALA A 498 -3.57 16.89 28.23
N ALA A 499 -3.85 16.97 26.92
CA ALA A 499 -3.10 16.25 25.88
C ALA A 499 -1.60 16.60 25.92
N LEU A 500 -1.27 17.89 25.99
CA LEU A 500 0.10 18.39 26.05
C LEU A 500 0.78 18.12 27.41
N GLY A 501 0.00 17.95 28.48
CA GLY A 501 0.49 17.49 29.78
C GLY A 501 0.98 16.03 29.75
N ILE A 502 0.39 15.20 28.89
CA ILE A 502 0.78 13.80 28.67
C ILE A 502 1.91 13.70 27.63
N ASP A 503 1.76 14.39 26.50
CA ASP A 503 2.77 14.46 25.45
C ASP A 503 2.99 15.90 24.99
N ALA A 504 4.03 16.52 25.55
CA ALA A 504 4.45 17.87 25.20
C ALA A 504 4.95 18.02 23.75
N ARG A 505 5.08 16.92 22.99
CA ARG A 505 5.43 16.93 21.56
C ARG A 505 4.26 16.53 20.67
N HIS A 506 3.02 16.63 21.14
CA HIS A 506 1.84 16.32 20.33
C HIS A 506 1.52 17.45 19.33
N ALA A 507 1.93 17.29 18.07
CA ALA A 507 1.88 18.36 17.07
C ALA A 507 0.45 18.83 16.73
N GLU A 508 -0.51 17.90 16.56
CA GLU A 508 -1.90 18.24 16.27
C GLU A 508 -2.61 18.97 17.41
N ALA A 509 -2.14 18.73 18.65
CA ALA A 509 -2.68 19.39 19.84
C ALA A 509 -2.26 20.86 19.86
N HIS A 510 -0.97 21.10 19.61
CA HIS A 510 -0.43 22.45 19.40
C HIS A 510 -1.14 23.17 18.24
N ASP A 511 -1.39 22.49 17.11
CA ASP A 511 -2.08 23.07 15.96
C ASP A 511 -3.53 23.48 16.28
N LEU A 512 -4.33 22.56 16.82
CA LEU A 512 -5.73 22.84 17.17
C LEU A 512 -5.83 23.91 18.26
N ARG A 513 -5.02 23.81 19.33
CA ARG A 513 -4.96 24.81 20.40
C ARG A 513 -4.58 26.19 19.86
N GLY A 514 -3.59 26.27 18.97
CA GLY A 514 -3.20 27.49 18.29
C GLY A 514 -4.33 28.11 17.46
N GLY A 515 -5.06 27.28 16.70
CA GLY A 515 -6.25 27.72 15.96
C GLY A 515 -7.36 28.26 16.87
N LEU A 516 -7.66 27.57 17.98
CA LEU A 516 -8.67 27.98 18.96
C LEU A 516 -8.30 29.32 19.64
N LEU A 517 -7.03 29.48 20.05
CA LEU A 517 -6.52 30.73 20.63
C LEU A 517 -6.60 31.90 19.65
N ALA A 518 -6.26 31.66 18.37
CA ALA A 518 -6.36 32.67 17.33
C ALA A 518 -7.81 33.14 17.12
N GLY A 519 -8.77 32.21 17.13
CA GLY A 519 -10.20 32.52 17.06
C GLY A 519 -10.72 33.38 18.23
N ARG A 520 -10.03 33.36 19.37
CA ARG A 520 -10.31 34.20 20.55
C ARG A 520 -9.52 35.51 20.58
N GLY A 521 -8.70 35.79 19.55
CA GLY A 521 -7.87 36.98 19.45
C GLY A 521 -6.58 36.93 20.28
N ARG A 522 -6.23 35.78 20.86
CA ARG A 522 -4.98 35.57 21.64
C ARG A 522 -3.82 35.23 20.70
N LEU A 523 -3.49 36.18 19.81
CA LEU A 523 -2.65 35.92 18.63
C LEU A 523 -1.20 35.52 18.97
N ASP A 524 -0.58 36.14 19.97
CA ASP A 524 0.82 35.83 20.33
C ASP A 524 0.95 34.42 20.92
N GLU A 525 0.00 34.00 21.76
CA GLU A 525 -0.04 32.64 22.31
C GLU A 525 -0.32 31.62 21.20
N ALA A 526 -1.25 31.92 20.29
CA ALA A 526 -1.52 31.09 19.13
C ALA A 526 -0.28 30.86 18.24
N ILE A 527 0.52 31.91 18.01
CA ILE A 527 1.78 31.81 17.25
C ILE A 527 2.79 30.91 17.97
N GLY A 528 2.87 30.98 19.31
CA GLY A 528 3.73 30.11 20.10
C GLY A 528 3.40 28.64 19.91
N GLU A 529 2.12 28.28 20.05
CA GLU A 529 1.64 26.91 19.86
C GLU A 529 1.86 26.42 18.42
N LEU A 530 1.49 27.21 17.41
CA LEU A 530 1.65 26.82 16.00
C LEU A 530 3.12 26.68 15.58
N ARG A 531 4.04 27.43 16.20
CA ARG A 531 5.49 27.23 16.01
C ARG A 531 5.95 25.89 16.58
N ALA A 532 5.48 25.51 17.77
CA ALA A 532 5.79 24.21 18.35
C ALA A 532 5.33 23.07 17.43
N ALA A 533 4.12 23.16 16.87
CA ALA A 533 3.63 22.17 15.88
C ALA A 533 4.56 22.04 14.66
N VAL A 534 5.01 23.17 14.09
CA VAL A 534 5.95 23.19 12.96
C VAL A 534 7.34 22.70 13.33
N GLU A 535 7.83 22.97 14.54
CA GLU A 535 9.12 22.47 15.03
C GLU A 535 9.11 20.94 15.23
N ILE A 536 7.98 20.39 15.68
CA ILE A 536 7.81 18.94 15.86
C ILE A 536 7.69 18.24 14.50
N ALA A 537 6.92 18.79 13.56
CA ALA A 537 6.67 18.22 12.25
C ALA A 537 7.01 19.23 11.12
N PRO A 538 8.31 19.43 10.81
CA PRO A 538 8.76 20.48 9.89
C PRO A 538 8.33 20.28 8.44
N ASP A 539 8.05 19.05 8.02
CA ASP A 539 7.63 18.75 6.65
C ASP A 539 6.10 18.77 6.47
N ASN A 540 5.34 19.05 7.55
CA ASN A 540 3.89 19.15 7.48
C ASN A 540 3.45 20.53 6.94
N VAL A 541 3.00 20.53 5.69
CA VAL A 541 2.55 21.73 4.98
C VAL A 541 1.35 22.39 5.67
N ALA A 542 0.41 21.61 6.24
CA ALA A 542 -0.79 22.14 6.85
C ALA A 542 -0.47 23.00 8.09
N PHE A 543 0.43 22.54 8.96
CA PHE A 543 0.85 23.29 10.16
C PHE A 543 1.54 24.60 9.79
N ARG A 544 2.39 24.60 8.75
CA ARG A 544 3.04 25.83 8.24
C ARG A 544 2.02 26.82 7.71
N VAL A 545 1.00 26.35 6.98
CA VAL A 545 -0.08 27.21 6.49
C VAL A 545 -0.92 27.76 7.65
N GLY A 546 -1.25 26.93 8.65
CA GLY A 546 -1.95 27.36 9.87
C GLY A 546 -1.20 28.50 10.57
N LEU A 547 0.10 28.32 10.83
CA LEU A 547 0.98 29.34 11.39
C LEU A 547 1.00 30.62 10.55
N ALA A 548 1.16 30.49 9.23
CA ALA A 548 1.19 31.63 8.32
C ALA A 548 -0.10 32.45 8.37
N ARG A 549 -1.29 31.82 8.40
CA ARG A 549 -2.58 32.52 8.48
C ARG A 549 -2.70 33.33 9.76
N VAL A 550 -2.28 32.78 10.90
CA VAL A 550 -2.29 33.52 12.18
C VAL A 550 -1.29 34.67 12.17
N LEU A 551 -0.10 34.48 11.60
CA LEU A 551 0.91 35.53 11.45
C LEU A 551 0.42 36.69 10.56
N VAL A 552 -0.34 36.40 9.50
CA VAL A 552 -1.02 37.43 8.68
C VAL A 552 -1.99 38.25 9.52
N THR A 553 -2.87 37.59 10.28
CA THR A 553 -3.82 38.27 11.19
C THR A 553 -3.10 39.12 12.24
N ALA A 554 -1.98 38.63 12.77
CA ALA A 554 -1.13 39.36 13.72
C ALA A 554 -0.26 40.47 13.08
N ARG A 555 -0.37 40.68 11.75
CA ARG A 555 0.44 41.63 10.96
C ARG A 555 1.96 41.39 11.01
N ARG A 556 2.39 40.15 11.30
CA ARG A 556 3.79 39.70 11.28
C ARG A 556 4.14 39.17 9.88
N PHE A 557 4.13 40.08 8.92
CA PHE A 557 4.09 39.72 7.51
C PHE A 557 5.35 39.02 6.98
N ASP A 558 6.53 39.30 7.52
CA ASP A 558 7.78 38.69 7.03
C ASP A 558 7.94 37.25 7.52
N ASP A 559 7.56 36.99 8.77
CA ASP A 559 7.46 35.64 9.32
C ASP A 559 6.44 34.82 8.52
N ALA A 560 5.25 35.39 8.24
CA ALA A 560 4.22 34.74 7.45
C ALA A 560 4.72 34.37 6.04
N GLY A 561 5.41 35.29 5.38
CA GLY A 561 5.98 35.06 4.05
C GLY A 561 7.01 33.93 4.03
N SER A 562 7.84 33.85 5.08
CA SER A 562 8.85 32.79 5.23
C SER A 562 8.20 31.41 5.36
N GLU A 563 7.15 31.29 6.16
CA GLU A 563 6.44 30.01 6.33
C GLU A 563 5.68 29.58 5.07
N ILE A 564 5.06 30.53 4.35
CA ILE A 564 4.41 30.27 3.06
C ILE A 564 5.42 29.79 2.01
N GLN A 565 6.61 30.40 1.95
CA GLN A 565 7.66 29.96 1.03
C GLN A 565 8.13 28.54 1.33
N ARG A 566 8.31 28.19 2.60
CA ARG A 566 8.67 26.82 3.01
C ARG A 566 7.56 25.82 2.68
N ALA A 567 6.30 26.18 2.94
CA ALA A 567 5.14 25.37 2.57
C ALA A 567 5.07 25.10 1.05
N LEU A 568 5.30 26.11 0.23
CA LEU A 568 5.34 25.98 -1.24
C LEU A 568 6.59 25.27 -1.76
N ALA A 569 7.71 25.27 -1.03
CA ALA A 569 8.89 24.48 -1.37
C ALA A 569 8.65 22.99 -1.16
N LEU A 570 7.96 22.63 -0.06
CA LEU A 570 7.56 21.25 0.24
C LEU A 570 6.46 20.76 -0.71
N GLN A 571 5.46 21.60 -0.97
CA GLN A 571 4.34 21.27 -1.86
C GLN A 571 3.98 22.46 -2.76
N PRO A 572 4.59 22.57 -3.95
CA PRO A 572 4.38 23.69 -4.87
C PRO A 572 2.94 23.92 -5.31
N ASP A 573 2.14 22.85 -5.35
CA ASP A 573 0.74 22.87 -5.78
C ASP A 573 -0.28 22.94 -4.63
N SER A 574 0.16 23.23 -3.40
CA SER A 574 -0.73 23.29 -2.22
C SER A 574 -1.78 24.42 -2.35
N PRO A 575 -3.09 24.12 -2.43
CA PRO A 575 -4.14 25.15 -2.50
C PRO A 575 -4.13 26.06 -1.27
N ASP A 576 -3.95 25.47 -0.08
CA ASP A 576 -3.98 26.19 1.19
C ASP A 576 -2.78 27.15 1.33
N ALA A 577 -1.60 26.76 0.83
CA ALA A 577 -0.43 27.63 0.82
C ALA A 577 -0.59 28.82 -0.16
N HIS A 578 -1.19 28.59 -1.33
CA HIS A 578 -1.53 29.67 -2.27
C HIS A 578 -2.62 30.59 -1.71
N ALA A 579 -3.61 30.05 -0.99
CA ALA A 579 -4.63 30.84 -0.31
C ALA A 579 -4.02 31.74 0.78
N ALA A 580 -3.13 31.19 1.60
CA ALA A 580 -2.39 31.96 2.61
C ALA A 580 -1.48 33.03 1.98
N ALA A 581 -0.83 32.74 0.84
CA ALA A 581 -0.09 33.73 0.06
C ALA A 581 -0.99 34.87 -0.40
N GLY A 582 -2.17 34.54 -0.93
CA GLY A 582 -3.18 35.53 -1.33
C GLY A 582 -3.63 36.42 -0.17
N ALA A 583 -3.95 35.83 0.98
CA ALA A 583 -4.32 36.57 2.19
C ALA A 583 -3.19 37.50 2.68
N LEU A 584 -1.93 37.04 2.67
CA LEU A 584 -0.77 37.85 3.02
C LEU A 584 -0.61 39.06 2.08
N LEU A 585 -0.69 38.83 0.77
CA LEU A 585 -0.55 39.88 -0.25
C LEU A 585 -1.69 40.89 -0.16
N LEU A 586 -2.91 40.42 0.10
CA LEU A 586 -4.07 41.27 0.34
C LEU A 586 -3.89 42.16 1.57
N ALA A 587 -3.39 41.59 2.68
CA ALA A 587 -3.09 42.33 3.90
C ALA A 587 -1.97 43.39 3.71
N ARG A 588 -1.05 43.18 2.75
CA ARG A 588 -0.02 44.15 2.33
C ARG A 588 -0.54 45.18 1.30
N GLY A 589 -1.80 45.09 0.89
CA GLY A 589 -2.39 45.98 -0.13
C GLY A 589 -1.96 45.67 -1.57
N GLN A 590 -1.32 44.53 -1.81
CA GLN A 590 -0.83 44.11 -3.13
C GLN A 590 -1.92 43.34 -3.89
N LEU A 591 -2.92 44.08 -4.38
CA LEU A 591 -4.16 43.52 -4.95
C LEU A 591 -3.93 42.59 -6.15
N GLU A 592 -3.09 42.97 -7.11
CA GLU A 592 -2.83 42.15 -8.33
C GLU A 592 -2.05 40.85 -8.04
N PRO A 593 -0.96 40.87 -7.25
CA PRO A 593 -0.33 39.64 -6.78
C PRO A 593 -1.27 38.75 -5.94
N ALA A 594 -2.08 39.35 -5.07
CA ALA A 594 -3.05 38.62 -4.25
C ALA A 594 -4.10 37.92 -5.12
N LEU A 595 -4.63 38.60 -6.14
CA LEU A 595 -5.54 38.02 -7.14
C LEU A 595 -4.93 36.76 -7.78
N THR A 596 -3.68 36.84 -8.22
CA THR A 596 -2.98 35.72 -8.87
C THR A 596 -2.82 34.53 -7.92
N ALA A 597 -2.46 34.77 -6.65
CA ALA A 597 -2.29 33.72 -5.65
C ALA A 597 -3.61 33.04 -5.30
N LEU A 598 -4.70 33.79 -5.05
CA LEU A 598 -6.03 33.23 -4.76
C LEU A 598 -6.61 32.48 -5.98
N GLN A 599 -6.34 32.93 -7.20
CA GLN A 599 -6.71 32.19 -8.42
C GLN A 599 -5.99 30.85 -8.54
N ARG A 600 -4.72 30.76 -8.10
CA ARG A 600 -3.99 29.48 -8.04
C ARG A 600 -4.59 28.55 -7.00
N ALA A 601 -4.99 29.07 -5.83
CA ALA A 601 -5.70 28.29 -4.82
C ALA A 601 -7.03 27.72 -5.39
N LEU A 602 -7.87 28.56 -5.99
CA LEU A 602 -9.15 28.14 -6.59
C LEU A 602 -9.00 27.21 -7.80
N ALA A 603 -7.90 27.29 -8.54
CA ALA A 603 -7.65 26.35 -9.64
C ALA A 603 -7.48 24.90 -9.13
N ARG A 604 -7.08 24.73 -7.86
CA ARG A 604 -6.86 23.42 -7.23
C ARG A 604 -8.01 23.02 -6.31
N ARG A 605 -8.62 23.98 -5.61
CA ARG A 605 -9.84 23.78 -4.81
C ARG A 605 -10.92 24.76 -5.28
N PRO A 606 -11.69 24.41 -6.33
CA PRO A 606 -12.68 25.32 -6.90
C PRO A 606 -13.75 25.73 -5.91
N ASP A 607 -14.09 24.86 -4.96
CA ASP A 607 -15.19 25.00 -3.99
C ASP A 607 -14.79 25.65 -2.66
N ASP A 608 -13.71 26.43 -2.65
CA ASP A 608 -13.25 27.18 -1.48
C ASP A 608 -13.99 28.53 -1.37
N ASP A 609 -15.05 28.56 -0.58
CA ASP A 609 -15.91 29.75 -0.43
C ASP A 609 -15.20 30.94 0.23
N ASP A 610 -14.25 30.70 1.13
CA ASP A 610 -13.45 31.75 1.76
C ASP A 610 -12.54 32.43 0.73
N VAL A 611 -11.85 31.64 -0.09
CA VAL A 611 -10.99 32.18 -1.16
C VAL A 611 -11.83 32.90 -2.23
N ARG A 612 -13.05 32.41 -2.54
CA ARG A 612 -13.99 33.12 -3.43
C ARG A 612 -14.40 34.47 -2.85
N LEU A 613 -14.66 34.55 -1.55
CA LEU A 613 -15.03 35.79 -0.86
C LEU A 613 -13.89 36.81 -0.90
N ASP A 614 -12.67 36.38 -0.59
CA ASP A 614 -11.48 37.25 -0.66
C ASP A 614 -11.22 37.75 -2.08
N LEU A 615 -11.39 36.88 -3.09
CA LEU A 615 -11.27 37.25 -4.50
C LEU A 615 -12.30 38.30 -4.91
N ALA A 616 -13.56 38.14 -4.48
CA ALA A 616 -14.61 39.11 -4.75
C ALA A 616 -14.28 40.49 -4.15
N GLY A 617 -13.78 40.52 -2.90
CA GLY A 617 -13.35 41.76 -2.25
C GLY A 617 -12.18 42.45 -2.96
N ILE A 618 -11.24 41.69 -3.54
CA ILE A 618 -10.14 42.25 -4.35
C ILE A 618 -10.66 42.86 -5.64
N LEU A 619 -11.55 42.16 -6.37
CA LEU A 619 -12.11 42.63 -7.63
C LEU A 619 -12.92 43.92 -7.46
N GLU A 620 -13.65 44.07 -6.36
CA GLU A 620 -14.34 45.32 -6.03
C GLU A 620 -13.36 46.48 -5.81
N ARG A 621 -12.23 46.24 -5.13
CA ARG A 621 -11.21 47.26 -4.87
C ARG A 621 -10.40 47.65 -6.11
N LEU A 622 -10.24 46.73 -7.05
CA LEU A 622 -9.55 46.96 -8.32
C LEU A 622 -10.42 47.68 -9.37
N ALA A 623 -11.73 47.78 -9.15
CA ALA A 623 -12.64 48.41 -10.10
C ALA A 623 -12.43 49.95 -10.21
N ARG A 624 -11.62 50.37 -11.20
CA ARG A 624 -11.84 51.63 -11.93
C ARG A 624 -13.05 51.46 -12.88
N PRO A 625 -13.86 52.50 -13.13
CA PRO A 625 -15.09 52.32 -13.90
C PRO A 625 -14.77 52.06 -15.37
N ARG A 626 -14.97 50.82 -15.84
CA ARG A 626 -15.61 50.47 -17.13
C ARG A 626 -15.65 48.96 -17.40
N THR A 627 -16.88 48.48 -17.58
CA THR A 627 -17.30 47.42 -18.51
C THR A 627 -16.46 46.13 -18.57
N ASP A 628 -16.68 45.21 -17.63
CA ASP A 628 -16.32 43.79 -17.78
C ASP A 628 -17.53 42.90 -17.38
N PRO A 629 -17.96 41.92 -18.20
CA PRO A 629 -19.13 41.07 -17.95
C PRO A 629 -19.07 40.17 -16.70
N MET A 630 -17.91 40.02 -16.05
CA MET A 630 -17.78 39.17 -14.85
C MET A 630 -18.45 39.72 -13.58
N LEU A 631 -18.82 41.01 -13.54
CA LEU A 631 -19.58 41.62 -12.43
C LEU A 631 -21.07 41.20 -12.37
N GLY A 632 -21.55 40.41 -13.33
CA GLY A 632 -22.92 39.90 -13.36
C GLY A 632 -23.27 38.90 -12.26
N PHE A 633 -22.27 38.25 -11.63
CA PHE A 633 -22.50 37.22 -10.61
C PHE A 633 -22.61 37.80 -9.18
N ALA A 634 -21.82 38.82 -8.83
CA ALA A 634 -21.84 39.43 -7.49
C ALA A 634 -23.16 40.18 -7.21
N ARG A 635 -23.75 40.83 -8.22
CA ARG A 635 -25.05 41.51 -8.09
C ARG A 635 -26.25 40.57 -8.08
N THR A 636 -26.15 39.37 -8.65
CA THR A 636 -27.26 38.42 -8.71
C THR A 636 -27.38 37.56 -7.46
N TRP A 637 -26.35 37.48 -6.61
CA TRP A 637 -26.41 36.75 -5.34
C TRP A 637 -26.92 37.62 -4.17
N ALA A 638 -26.51 38.90 -4.11
CA ALA A 638 -27.02 39.84 -3.10
C ALA A 638 -28.54 40.10 -3.21
N CYS A 639 -29.14 39.88 -4.38
CA CYS A 639 -30.59 39.94 -4.58
C CYS A 639 -31.33 38.60 -4.43
N ARG A 640 -30.64 37.45 -4.35
CA ARG A 640 -31.30 36.12 -4.28
C ARG A 640 -31.66 35.67 -2.86
N SER A 641 -31.16 36.36 -1.83
CA SER A 641 -31.68 36.27 -0.47
C SER A 641 -32.96 37.10 -0.25
N ALA A 642 -33.44 37.84 -1.27
CA ALA A 642 -34.66 38.64 -1.20
C ALA A 642 -35.49 38.54 -2.50
N GLY A 643 -36.32 37.50 -2.66
CA GLY A 643 -37.34 37.50 -3.70
C GLY A 643 -37.81 36.13 -4.18
N ALA A 644 -38.73 35.51 -3.45
CA ALA A 644 -39.55 34.42 -3.97
C ALA A 644 -40.65 34.99 -4.91
N GLY A 645 -40.79 34.47 -6.13
CA GLY A 645 -41.91 34.85 -7.00
C GLY A 645 -41.86 34.38 -8.47
N ARG A 646 -42.48 33.22 -8.72
CA ARG A 646 -43.28 32.83 -9.91
C ARG A 646 -42.78 33.10 -11.37
N SER A 647 -42.75 31.99 -12.13
CA SER A 647 -43.51 31.75 -13.40
C SER A 647 -42.89 32.02 -14.80
N LYS A 648 -42.72 30.88 -15.52
CA LYS A 648 -43.11 30.52 -16.92
C LYS A 648 -42.32 31.01 -18.17
N ARG A 649 -41.98 30.00 -19.01
CA ARG A 649 -42.12 29.81 -20.49
C ARG A 649 -41.49 30.89 -21.42
N SER A 650 -40.98 30.63 -22.64
CA SER A 650 -40.81 29.47 -23.53
C SER A 650 -40.15 29.94 -24.83
N GLY A 651 -39.36 29.08 -25.49
CA GLY A 651 -39.20 28.99 -26.97
C GLY A 651 -38.25 29.99 -27.66
N ARG A 652 -37.78 29.79 -28.90
CA ARG A 652 -37.61 28.64 -29.80
C ARG A 652 -36.84 29.19 -31.04
N TRP A 653 -35.66 28.63 -31.36
CA TRP A 653 -35.10 28.30 -32.70
C TRP A 653 -34.76 29.36 -33.80
N GLY A 654 -33.66 29.04 -34.52
CA GLY A 654 -33.43 29.31 -35.96
C GLY A 654 -31.96 29.62 -36.28
N ARG A 655 -31.13 28.66 -36.76
CA ARG A 655 -30.75 28.37 -38.19
C ARG A 655 -29.98 29.53 -38.87
N SER A 656 -28.93 29.39 -39.68
CA SER A 656 -28.22 28.26 -40.32
C SER A 656 -27.01 28.77 -41.14
N SER A 657 -26.06 27.85 -41.43
CA SER A 657 -25.39 27.57 -42.73
C SER A 657 -24.29 28.45 -43.35
N GLY A 658 -23.18 27.79 -43.75
CA GLY A 658 -22.52 27.96 -45.06
C GLY A 658 -20.96 27.91 -45.02
N VAL A 659 -20.30 26.77 -45.28
CA VAL A 659 -19.75 26.24 -46.58
C VAL A 659 -18.28 26.67 -46.90
N GLY A 660 -17.34 25.71 -46.83
CA GLY A 660 -16.48 25.26 -47.96
C GLY A 660 -15.05 25.80 -48.19
N PRO A 661 -14.15 25.03 -48.86
CA PRO A 661 -12.68 24.91 -48.62
C PRO A 661 -11.85 25.26 -49.91
N PRO A 662 -10.69 24.63 -50.37
CA PRO A 662 -9.64 23.73 -49.83
C PRO A 662 -8.14 23.97 -50.33
N GLY A 663 -7.19 23.09 -49.93
CA GLY A 663 -5.98 22.61 -50.70
C GLY A 663 -4.65 23.41 -50.55
N LEU A 664 -3.40 22.91 -50.65
CA LEU A 664 -2.69 21.68 -51.10
C LEU A 664 -1.20 21.78 -50.61
N ALA A 665 -0.59 20.72 -50.06
CA ALA A 665 0.49 19.84 -50.61
C ALA A 665 1.98 20.32 -50.57
N ASP A 666 2.84 19.38 -50.15
CA ASP A 666 4.29 19.35 -49.82
C ASP A 666 5.24 19.34 -51.05
N PRO A 667 6.61 19.48 -50.95
CA PRO A 667 7.49 18.29 -50.69
C PRO A 667 8.97 18.48 -50.19
N ALA A 668 9.55 17.35 -49.71
CA ALA A 668 10.93 16.78 -49.90
C ALA A 668 12.10 17.00 -48.89
N ASP A 669 12.60 15.86 -48.37
CA ASP A 669 13.74 15.60 -47.45
C ASP A 669 15.13 15.42 -48.12
N PRO A 670 16.24 15.47 -47.33
CA PRO A 670 17.25 14.37 -47.32
C PRO A 670 17.98 14.16 -45.93
N PRO A 671 18.98 13.26 -45.76
CA PRO A 671 18.99 11.78 -45.67
C PRO A 671 19.54 11.20 -44.32
N ASP A 672 19.40 9.87 -44.10
CA ASP A 672 19.63 9.06 -42.87
C ASP A 672 21.09 8.72 -42.44
N PRO A 673 21.29 8.30 -41.16
CA PRO A 673 22.10 7.09 -40.85
C PRO A 673 21.60 6.26 -39.63
N PRO A 674 22.25 5.14 -39.24
CA PRO A 674 22.29 3.79 -39.81
C PRO A 674 21.46 2.73 -39.01
N SER A 675 21.29 1.55 -39.63
CA SER A 675 20.37 0.43 -39.35
C SER A 675 20.38 -0.24 -37.97
N LEU A 676 19.20 -0.36 -37.35
CA LEU A 676 18.84 -1.44 -36.41
C LEU A 676 18.23 -2.61 -37.22
N ARG A 677 18.49 -3.84 -36.78
CA ARG A 677 18.07 -5.10 -37.44
C ARG A 677 16.57 -5.12 -37.74
N ASP A 678 16.21 -5.60 -38.93
CA ASP A 678 14.83 -5.67 -39.41
C ASP A 678 13.91 -6.52 -38.51
N PRO A 679 12.68 -6.06 -38.22
CA PRO A 679 11.64 -6.90 -37.62
C PRO A 679 11.09 -7.92 -38.64
N PRO A 680 10.49 -9.03 -38.18
CA PRO A 680 10.00 -10.09 -39.06
C PRO A 680 8.88 -9.61 -39.99
N SER A 681 8.82 -10.23 -41.17
CA SER A 681 7.87 -9.92 -42.25
C SER A 681 6.40 -10.11 -41.82
N PRO A 682 5.46 -9.23 -42.23
CA PRO A 682 4.02 -9.32 -41.93
C PRO A 682 3.31 -10.60 -42.44
N ARG A 683 4.01 -11.48 -43.16
CA ARG A 683 3.43 -12.70 -43.74
C ARG A 683 3.41 -13.91 -42.81
N ASP A 684 4.04 -13.82 -41.63
CA ASP A 684 4.15 -14.93 -40.66
C ASP A 684 3.20 -14.78 -39.45
N LEU A 685 2.26 -13.82 -39.48
CA LEU A 685 1.26 -13.61 -38.42
C LEU A 685 -0.08 -14.26 -38.81
N PRO A 686 -0.71 -15.08 -37.95
CA PRO A 686 -2.08 -15.55 -38.19
C PRO A 686 -3.04 -14.35 -38.29
N GLY A 687 -4.08 -14.47 -39.12
CA GLY A 687 -5.02 -13.38 -39.39
C GLY A 687 -5.74 -12.89 -38.12
N PRO A 688 -6.22 -11.63 -38.07
CA PRO A 688 -6.75 -10.99 -36.87
C PRO A 688 -8.00 -11.67 -36.26
N LEU A 689 -8.65 -12.60 -36.99
CA LEU A 689 -9.79 -13.36 -36.49
C LEU A 689 -9.41 -14.58 -35.64
N ASP A 690 -8.19 -15.11 -35.77
CA ASP A 690 -7.74 -16.29 -35.01
C ASP A 690 -7.12 -15.92 -33.65
N ARG A 691 -6.86 -14.61 -33.41
CA ARG A 691 -6.08 -14.12 -32.27
C ARG A 691 -6.91 -13.68 -31.07
N TYR A 692 -8.19 -13.35 -31.27
CA TYR A 692 -9.05 -12.80 -30.23
C TYR A 692 -10.34 -13.62 -30.12
N ASN A 693 -10.75 -13.95 -28.90
CA ASN A 693 -12.01 -14.66 -28.69
C ASN A 693 -13.20 -13.77 -29.16
N SER A 694 -14.26 -14.40 -29.68
CA SER A 694 -15.51 -13.74 -30.11
C SER A 694 -16.20 -12.87 -29.03
N LEU A 695 -15.75 -12.98 -27.78
CA LEU A 695 -16.20 -12.17 -26.65
C LEU A 695 -15.54 -10.78 -26.55
N VAL A 696 -14.38 -10.57 -27.17
CA VAL A 696 -13.62 -9.30 -27.17
C VAL A 696 -14.06 -8.41 -28.33
N LEU A 697 -14.07 -8.97 -29.55
CA LEU A 697 -14.53 -8.30 -30.77
C LEU A 697 -15.97 -8.72 -31.07
N ARG A 698 -16.94 -7.86 -30.74
CA ARG A 698 -18.37 -8.20 -30.86
C ARG A 698 -19.00 -7.53 -32.08
N PRO A 699 -19.64 -8.29 -32.98
CA PRO A 699 -20.39 -7.67 -34.07
C PRO A 699 -21.66 -6.99 -33.54
N TYR A 700 -22.03 -5.86 -34.13
CA TYR A 700 -23.30 -5.18 -33.87
C TYR A 700 -23.96 -4.75 -35.18
N ARG A 701 -25.23 -5.14 -35.38
CA ARG A 701 -26.00 -4.89 -36.62
C ARG A 701 -25.24 -5.25 -37.91
N GLY A 702 -24.51 -6.36 -37.88
CA GLY A 702 -23.76 -6.87 -39.03
C GLY A 702 -22.39 -6.21 -39.27
N GLN A 703 -21.97 -5.28 -38.39
CA GLN A 703 -20.63 -4.68 -38.45
C GLN A 703 -19.73 -5.28 -37.37
N LEU A 704 -18.59 -5.82 -37.79
CA LEU A 704 -17.54 -6.33 -36.92
C LEU A 704 -16.38 -5.32 -36.87
N PRO A 705 -15.75 -5.11 -35.68
CA PRO A 705 -14.55 -4.28 -35.58
C PRO A 705 -13.44 -4.72 -36.54
N ARG A 706 -12.78 -3.74 -37.15
CA ARG A 706 -11.60 -3.93 -38.02
C ARG A 706 -10.34 -3.55 -37.25
N VAL A 707 -9.54 -4.53 -36.89
CA VAL A 707 -8.33 -4.32 -36.08
C VAL A 707 -7.11 -4.67 -36.94
N HIS A 708 -6.15 -3.75 -37.03
CA HIS A 708 -4.90 -4.03 -37.76
C HIS A 708 -4.13 -5.19 -37.09
N PRO A 709 -3.47 -6.09 -37.85
CA PRO A 709 -2.79 -7.28 -37.28
C PRO A 709 -1.69 -6.97 -36.25
N THR A 710 -1.12 -5.77 -36.31
CA THR A 710 -0.09 -5.32 -35.37
C THR A 710 -0.69 -4.67 -34.12
N ALA A 711 -1.97 -4.33 -34.10
CA ALA A 711 -2.60 -3.75 -32.91
C ALA A 711 -2.83 -4.82 -31.83
N PHE A 712 -2.68 -4.41 -30.57
CA PHE A 712 -2.93 -5.25 -29.40
C PHE A 712 -4.28 -4.90 -28.77
N ILE A 713 -5.12 -5.90 -28.52
CA ILE A 713 -6.37 -5.75 -27.78
C ILE A 713 -6.31 -6.72 -26.61
N ASP A 714 -6.41 -6.20 -25.39
CA ASP A 714 -6.44 -7.05 -24.21
C ASP A 714 -7.72 -7.91 -24.17
N ASP A 715 -7.62 -9.13 -23.64
CA ASP A 715 -8.74 -10.08 -23.59
C ASP A 715 -9.90 -9.63 -22.69
N SER A 716 -9.65 -8.73 -21.73
CA SER A 716 -10.69 -8.13 -20.90
C SER A 716 -11.37 -6.92 -21.56
N ALA A 717 -10.79 -6.36 -22.63
CA ALA A 717 -11.37 -5.23 -23.35
C ALA A 717 -12.63 -5.63 -24.13
N GLN A 718 -13.45 -4.64 -24.46
CA GLN A 718 -14.70 -4.82 -25.20
C GLN A 718 -14.74 -3.89 -26.40
N VAL A 719 -14.57 -4.42 -27.62
CA VAL A 719 -14.63 -3.65 -28.87
C VAL A 719 -15.83 -4.11 -29.68
N ILE A 720 -16.77 -3.20 -29.96
CA ILE A 720 -18.12 -3.58 -30.42
C ILE A 720 -18.52 -2.75 -31.64
N GLY A 721 -19.04 -3.38 -32.69
CA GLY A 721 -19.70 -2.69 -33.82
C GLY A 721 -18.74 -2.04 -34.82
N ASP A 722 -19.11 -0.84 -35.30
CA ASP A 722 -18.36 -0.10 -36.33
C ASP A 722 -17.13 0.60 -35.73
N VAL A 723 -16.07 -0.17 -35.50
CA VAL A 723 -14.78 0.31 -34.97
C VAL A 723 -13.64 -0.04 -35.93
N GLU A 724 -12.73 0.90 -36.17
CA GLU A 724 -11.49 0.65 -36.91
C GLU A 724 -10.28 1.07 -36.05
N ILE A 725 -9.29 0.18 -35.94
CA ILE A 725 -8.08 0.38 -35.12
C ILE A 725 -6.84 0.23 -36.01
N GLY A 726 -6.05 1.31 -36.08
CA GLY A 726 -4.85 1.43 -36.90
C GLY A 726 -3.68 0.58 -36.42
N ASP A 727 -2.62 0.57 -37.22
CA ASP A 727 -1.41 -0.20 -36.95
C ASP A 727 -0.71 0.25 -35.67
N GLU A 728 -0.14 -0.71 -34.95
CA GLU A 728 0.64 -0.48 -33.74
C GLU A 728 -0.10 0.17 -32.56
N SER A 729 -1.42 0.28 -32.66
CA SER A 729 -2.28 0.77 -31.60
C SER A 729 -2.59 -0.29 -30.55
N SER A 730 -3.09 0.14 -29.40
CA SER A 730 -3.40 -0.77 -28.29
C SER A 730 -4.65 -0.38 -27.52
N VAL A 731 -5.44 -1.38 -27.10
CA VAL A 731 -6.60 -1.22 -26.21
C VAL A 731 -6.38 -2.12 -25.00
N TRP A 732 -6.33 -1.51 -23.82
CA TRP A 732 -5.85 -2.13 -22.58
C TRP A 732 -7.01 -2.59 -21.68
N MET A 733 -6.67 -3.08 -20.49
CA MET A 733 -7.55 -3.91 -19.67
C MET A 733 -8.86 -3.19 -19.34
N CYS A 734 -9.97 -3.91 -19.42
CA CYS A 734 -11.31 -3.42 -19.09
C CYS A 734 -11.76 -2.18 -19.90
N ALA A 735 -11.04 -1.76 -20.94
CA ALA A 735 -11.45 -0.65 -21.78
C ALA A 735 -12.66 -1.06 -22.66
N VAL A 736 -13.57 -0.12 -22.87
CA VAL A 736 -14.80 -0.34 -23.66
C VAL A 736 -14.83 0.62 -24.84
N VAL A 737 -14.74 0.08 -26.06
CA VAL A 737 -14.80 0.84 -27.32
C VAL A 737 -16.04 0.41 -28.10
N ARG A 738 -17.06 1.27 -28.13
CA ARG A 738 -18.40 0.88 -28.55
C ARG A 738 -18.89 1.66 -29.77
N GLY A 739 -18.66 1.13 -30.96
CA GLY A 739 -19.17 1.65 -32.23
C GLY A 739 -20.59 1.17 -32.57
N ASP A 740 -21.46 1.01 -31.56
CA ASP A 740 -22.81 0.46 -31.74
C ASP A 740 -23.83 1.48 -32.27
N VAL A 741 -23.69 2.75 -31.87
CA VAL A 741 -24.60 3.85 -32.25
C VAL A 741 -24.03 4.78 -33.33
N HIS A 742 -22.71 4.76 -33.55
CA HIS A 742 -22.00 5.45 -34.63
C HIS A 742 -20.56 4.89 -34.76
N GLY A 743 -19.89 5.14 -35.89
CA GLY A 743 -18.51 4.70 -36.11
C GLY A 743 -17.48 5.35 -35.18
N ILE A 744 -16.49 4.55 -34.75
CA ILE A 744 -15.28 4.95 -34.02
C ILE A 744 -14.04 4.66 -34.87
N ARG A 745 -13.12 5.61 -34.98
CA ARG A 745 -11.84 5.44 -35.71
C ARG A 745 -10.68 5.76 -34.77
N ILE A 746 -9.73 4.84 -34.66
CA ILE A 746 -8.51 4.97 -33.86
C ILE A 746 -7.31 4.87 -34.81
N GLY A 747 -6.52 5.93 -34.89
CA GLY A 747 -5.32 6.03 -35.72
C GLY A 747 -4.19 5.11 -35.27
N ARG A 748 -3.03 5.23 -35.90
CA ARG A 748 -1.86 4.38 -35.64
C ARG A 748 -1.12 4.75 -34.37
N ARG A 749 -0.47 3.77 -33.74
CA ARG A 749 0.37 3.96 -32.54
C ARG A 749 -0.35 4.68 -31.39
N SER A 750 -1.68 4.55 -31.33
CA SER A 750 -2.53 5.18 -30.32
C SER A 750 -2.94 4.16 -29.28
N ASN A 751 -2.94 4.55 -28.00
CA ASN A 751 -3.25 3.65 -26.89
C ASN A 751 -4.47 4.13 -26.09
N ILE A 752 -5.39 3.19 -25.82
CA ILE A 752 -6.60 3.37 -25.01
C ILE A 752 -6.41 2.61 -23.70
N GLN A 753 -6.02 3.32 -22.65
CA GLN A 753 -5.59 2.71 -21.40
C GLN A 753 -6.76 2.21 -20.53
N ASP A 754 -6.41 1.52 -19.44
CA ASP A 754 -7.31 0.68 -18.66
C ASP A 754 -8.58 1.38 -18.20
N GLY A 755 -9.71 0.68 -18.31
CA GLY A 755 -11.03 1.17 -17.88
C GLY A 755 -11.57 2.38 -18.66
N THR A 756 -10.90 2.82 -19.72
CA THR A 756 -11.36 3.93 -20.58
C THR A 756 -12.61 3.53 -21.36
N VAL A 757 -13.59 4.43 -21.45
CA VAL A 757 -14.79 4.25 -22.26
C VAL A 757 -14.74 5.17 -23.48
N VAL A 758 -14.78 4.58 -24.67
CA VAL A 758 -14.89 5.28 -25.96
C VAL A 758 -16.26 4.98 -26.56
N HIS A 759 -17.10 5.99 -26.63
CA HIS A 759 -18.47 5.91 -27.17
C HIS A 759 -18.74 7.05 -28.15
N ALA A 760 -19.89 7.04 -28.79
CA ALA A 760 -20.28 8.02 -29.80
C ALA A 760 -21.74 8.42 -29.60
N MET A 761 -22.17 9.53 -30.21
CA MET A 761 -23.56 9.96 -30.16
C MET A 761 -24.31 9.49 -31.39
N THR A 762 -25.43 8.79 -31.16
CA THR A 762 -26.29 8.24 -32.21
C THR A 762 -26.51 9.23 -33.35
N ALA A 763 -26.16 8.80 -34.57
CA ALA A 763 -26.37 9.50 -35.84
C ALA A 763 -25.78 10.92 -35.99
N THR A 764 -25.05 11.46 -35.00
CA THR A 764 -24.66 12.88 -34.99
C THR A 764 -23.17 13.10 -34.79
N HIS A 765 -22.54 12.38 -33.86
CA HIS A 765 -21.14 12.61 -33.52
C HIS A 765 -20.36 11.30 -33.49
N PRO A 766 -19.60 10.96 -34.55
CA PRO A 766 -18.59 9.90 -34.48
C PRO A 766 -17.49 10.27 -33.48
N THR A 767 -16.73 9.26 -33.06
CA THR A 767 -15.47 9.49 -32.31
C THR A 767 -14.28 9.18 -33.21
N SER A 768 -13.37 10.14 -33.35
CA SER A 768 -12.16 10.03 -34.17
C SER A 768 -10.95 10.33 -33.31
N ILE A 769 -10.03 9.37 -33.20
CA ILE A 769 -8.76 9.48 -32.47
C ILE A 769 -7.64 9.37 -33.48
N GLY A 770 -6.76 10.37 -33.54
CA GLY A 770 -5.65 10.45 -34.49
C GLY A 770 -4.49 9.49 -34.16
N ASP A 771 -3.33 9.78 -34.77
CA ASP A 771 -2.12 8.97 -34.64
C ASP A 771 -1.28 9.39 -33.44
N ASN A 772 -0.58 8.45 -32.80
CA ASN A 772 0.28 8.71 -31.64
C ASN A 772 -0.46 9.40 -30.48
N VAL A 773 -1.71 9.00 -30.24
CA VAL A 773 -2.54 9.54 -29.15
C VAL A 773 -2.48 8.62 -27.95
N THR A 774 -2.26 9.17 -26.77
CA THR A 774 -2.34 8.45 -25.50
C THR A 774 -3.61 8.87 -24.76
N ILE A 775 -4.53 7.93 -24.55
CA ILE A 775 -5.74 8.15 -23.74
C ILE A 775 -5.54 7.47 -22.39
N GLY A 776 -5.44 8.28 -21.34
CA GLY A 776 -5.15 7.87 -19.98
C GLY A 776 -6.26 7.04 -19.34
N HIS A 777 -5.89 6.23 -18.35
CA HIS A 777 -6.78 5.35 -17.59
C HIS A 777 -8.11 6.00 -17.17
N ALA A 778 -9.20 5.23 -17.26
CA ALA A 778 -10.55 5.60 -16.85
C ALA A 778 -11.08 6.91 -17.48
N ALA A 779 -10.58 7.32 -18.65
CA ALA A 779 -11.13 8.45 -19.38
C ALA A 779 -12.49 8.11 -20.04
N ILE A 780 -13.30 9.12 -20.30
CA ILE A 780 -14.57 9.02 -21.03
C ILE A 780 -14.46 9.84 -22.31
N ILE A 781 -14.44 9.18 -23.45
CA ILE A 781 -14.31 9.79 -24.78
C ILE A 781 -15.63 9.61 -25.52
N HIS A 782 -16.39 10.69 -25.74
CA HIS A 782 -17.76 10.59 -26.25
C HIS A 782 -18.01 11.55 -27.42
N GLY A 783 -18.15 10.99 -28.63
CA GLY A 783 -18.57 11.71 -29.84
C GLY A 783 -17.66 12.89 -30.21
N CYS A 784 -16.34 12.75 -30.07
CA CYS A 784 -15.39 13.85 -30.24
C CYS A 784 -14.27 13.55 -31.25
N THR A 785 -13.56 14.60 -31.67
CA THR A 785 -12.36 14.49 -32.51
C THR A 785 -11.12 14.81 -31.69
N ILE A 786 -10.17 13.88 -31.65
CA ILE A 786 -8.85 14.06 -31.06
C ILE A 786 -7.84 13.93 -32.21
N GLU A 787 -7.12 15.00 -32.52
CA GLU A 787 -6.07 14.97 -33.55
C GLU A 787 -4.80 14.27 -33.05
N SER A 788 -3.86 14.02 -33.95
CA SER A 788 -2.63 13.28 -33.68
C SER A 788 -1.75 13.95 -32.60
N GLN A 789 -0.91 13.13 -31.97
CA GLN A 789 0.05 13.55 -30.95
C GLN A 789 -0.62 14.27 -29.77
N CYS A 790 -1.74 13.74 -29.30
CA CYS A 790 -2.41 14.26 -28.11
C CYS A 790 -2.20 13.33 -26.90
N LEU A 791 -2.11 13.92 -25.72
CA LEU A 791 -2.15 13.19 -24.45
C LEU A 791 -3.43 13.60 -23.70
N ILE A 792 -4.34 12.65 -23.55
CA ILE A 792 -5.56 12.82 -22.76
C ILE A 792 -5.30 12.20 -21.40
N GLY A 793 -5.30 13.02 -20.35
CA GLY A 793 -4.98 12.59 -19.00
C GLY A 793 -6.03 11.63 -18.44
N MET A 794 -5.60 10.85 -17.45
CA MET A 794 -6.45 9.89 -16.74
C MET A 794 -7.73 10.55 -16.21
N GLY A 795 -8.86 9.86 -16.30
CA GLY A 795 -10.16 10.33 -15.82
C GLY A 795 -10.70 11.57 -16.54
N ALA A 796 -10.10 12.02 -17.64
CA ALA A 796 -10.64 13.13 -18.42
C ALA A 796 -11.94 12.72 -19.15
N ILE A 797 -12.86 13.69 -19.33
CA ILE A 797 -14.15 13.49 -19.96
C ILE A 797 -14.24 14.43 -21.18
N LEU A 798 -14.34 13.88 -22.39
CA LEU A 798 -14.52 14.63 -23.63
C LEU A 798 -15.94 14.42 -24.14
N MET A 799 -16.72 15.50 -24.21
CA MET A 799 -18.13 15.49 -24.63
C MET A 799 -18.29 15.66 -26.15
N ASN A 800 -19.52 15.47 -26.64
CA ASN A 800 -19.84 15.49 -28.07
C ASN A 800 -19.35 16.76 -28.78
N GLY A 801 -18.83 16.62 -30.00
CA GLY A 801 -18.40 17.76 -30.82
C GLY A 801 -17.12 18.46 -30.36
N ALA A 802 -16.56 18.07 -29.20
CA ALA A 802 -15.25 18.53 -28.77
C ALA A 802 -14.18 18.17 -29.81
N HIS A 803 -13.26 19.11 -30.06
CA HIS A 803 -12.16 18.94 -31.02
C HIS A 803 -10.86 19.33 -30.36
N ILE A 804 -10.01 18.33 -30.10
CA ILE A 804 -8.66 18.50 -29.55
C ILE A 804 -7.67 18.63 -30.70
N GLY A 805 -7.11 19.83 -30.90
CA GLY A 805 -6.11 20.08 -31.94
C GLY A 805 -4.77 19.38 -31.67
N ALA A 806 -4.04 19.06 -32.73
CA ALA A 806 -2.86 18.21 -32.68
C ALA A 806 -1.77 18.70 -31.71
N GLY A 807 -1.03 17.78 -31.10
CA GLY A 807 0.05 18.12 -30.19
C GLY A 807 -0.41 18.62 -28.82
N SER A 808 -1.68 18.44 -28.44
CA SER A 808 -2.28 19.03 -27.22
C SER A 808 -2.30 18.05 -26.04
N ILE A 809 -2.31 18.61 -24.82
CA ILE A 809 -2.46 17.87 -23.57
C ILE A 809 -3.77 18.28 -22.92
N VAL A 810 -4.65 17.31 -22.67
CA VAL A 810 -5.80 17.48 -21.77
C VAL A 810 -5.38 16.92 -20.41
N ALA A 811 -5.33 17.74 -19.36
CA ALA A 811 -4.89 17.31 -18.05
C ALA A 811 -5.85 16.27 -17.43
N ALA A 812 -5.35 15.46 -16.50
CA ALA A 812 -6.15 14.46 -15.78
C ALA A 812 -7.41 15.09 -15.13
N GLY A 813 -8.52 14.36 -15.14
CA GLY A 813 -9.81 14.79 -14.58
C GLY A 813 -10.49 15.97 -15.29
N THR A 814 -9.99 16.40 -16.46
CA THR A 814 -10.53 17.56 -17.19
C THR A 814 -11.81 17.20 -17.92
N LEU A 815 -12.85 18.04 -17.79
CA LEU A 815 -14.11 17.92 -18.55
C LEU A 815 -14.09 18.87 -19.75
N VAL A 816 -13.81 18.38 -20.95
CA VAL A 816 -13.96 19.15 -22.20
C VAL A 816 -15.42 19.11 -22.61
N VAL A 817 -16.08 20.27 -22.51
CA VAL A 817 -17.52 20.42 -22.77
C VAL A 817 -17.86 20.29 -24.26
N GLU A 818 -19.17 20.13 -24.53
CA GLU A 818 -19.72 19.97 -25.86
C GLU A 818 -19.28 21.09 -26.82
N ASP A 819 -18.95 20.73 -28.06
CA ASP A 819 -18.51 21.61 -29.15
C ASP A 819 -17.24 22.44 -28.91
N MET A 820 -16.53 22.22 -27.79
CA MET A 820 -15.32 22.96 -27.47
C MET A 820 -14.22 22.72 -28.51
N LYS A 821 -13.69 23.81 -29.09
CA LYS A 821 -12.55 23.77 -30.01
C LYS A 821 -11.27 24.15 -29.28
N VAL A 822 -10.38 23.17 -29.14
CA VAL A 822 -9.05 23.34 -28.54
C VAL A 822 -8.04 23.55 -29.67
N PRO A 823 -7.35 24.70 -29.73
CA PRO A 823 -6.30 24.94 -30.72
C PRO A 823 -5.15 23.92 -30.58
N PRO A 824 -4.40 23.61 -31.65
CA PRO A 824 -3.23 22.76 -31.58
C PRO A 824 -2.21 23.22 -30.54
N LYS A 825 -1.43 22.27 -30.01
CA LYS A 825 -0.36 22.49 -29.03
C LYS A 825 -0.85 23.18 -27.76
N SER A 826 -2.08 22.90 -27.35
CA SER A 826 -2.69 23.53 -26.17
C SER A 826 -2.59 22.64 -24.94
N LEU A 827 -2.39 23.27 -23.78
CA LEU A 827 -2.69 22.66 -22.49
C LEU A 827 -4.12 23.02 -22.08
N VAL A 828 -4.98 22.01 -21.98
CA VAL A 828 -6.37 22.14 -21.53
C VAL A 828 -6.49 21.55 -20.14
N MET A 829 -7.08 22.29 -19.21
CA MET A 829 -7.30 21.78 -17.85
C MET A 829 -8.53 22.38 -17.18
N GLY A 830 -9.15 21.59 -16.30
CA GLY A 830 -10.26 21.99 -15.43
C GLY A 830 -11.58 21.29 -15.77
N SER A 831 -12.61 21.54 -14.96
CA SER A 831 -13.97 21.06 -15.20
C SER A 831 -14.95 22.22 -14.95
N PRO A 832 -15.47 22.90 -15.99
CA PRO A 832 -15.20 22.68 -17.41
C PRO A 832 -13.77 23.10 -17.82
N GLY A 833 -13.20 22.37 -18.76
CA GLY A 833 -11.85 22.54 -19.29
C GLY A 833 -11.70 23.84 -20.05
N LYS A 834 -10.55 24.49 -19.89
CA LYS A 834 -10.17 25.70 -20.63
C LYS A 834 -8.77 25.55 -21.20
N VAL A 835 -8.56 26.07 -22.40
CA VAL A 835 -7.22 26.26 -22.99
C VAL A 835 -6.48 27.25 -22.11
N ARG A 836 -5.40 26.83 -21.47
CA ARG A 836 -4.63 27.68 -20.54
C ARG A 836 -3.48 28.39 -21.22
N ARG A 837 -2.73 27.64 -22.01
CA ARG A 837 -1.53 28.11 -22.70
C ARG A 837 -1.16 27.14 -23.80
N LEU A 838 -0.24 27.57 -24.65
CA LEU A 838 0.48 26.67 -25.53
C LEU A 838 1.46 25.81 -24.73
N LEU A 839 1.71 24.60 -25.24
CA LEU A 839 2.69 23.67 -24.72
C LEU A 839 4.10 24.11 -25.12
N THR A 840 5.05 23.77 -24.25
CA THR A 840 6.47 23.95 -24.55
C THR A 840 6.96 22.82 -25.46
N GLN A 841 8.10 23.01 -26.12
CA GLN A 841 8.67 21.99 -27.00
C GLN A 841 8.99 20.68 -26.27
N SER A 842 9.45 20.76 -25.02
CA SER A 842 9.71 19.57 -24.20
C SER A 842 8.42 18.80 -23.90
N GLN A 843 7.31 19.48 -23.62
CA GLN A 843 6.01 18.84 -23.40
C GLN A 843 5.44 18.21 -24.66
N ILE A 844 5.67 18.80 -25.84
CA ILE A 844 5.27 18.21 -27.13
C ILE A 844 6.07 16.93 -27.39
N ALA A 845 7.39 16.95 -27.13
CA ALA A 845 8.24 15.76 -27.25
C ALA A 845 7.84 14.65 -26.27
N GLU A 846 7.39 15.01 -25.07
CA GLU A 846 6.92 14.06 -24.06
C GLU A 846 5.69 13.26 -24.53
N ILE A 847 4.78 13.88 -25.29
CA ILE A 847 3.60 13.20 -25.84
C ILE A 847 4.00 12.03 -26.75
N GLN A 848 5.02 12.24 -27.60
CA GLN A 848 5.54 11.19 -28.48
C GLN A 848 6.15 10.06 -27.68
N LEU A 849 6.92 10.38 -26.62
CA LEU A 849 7.53 9.37 -25.75
C LEU A 849 6.49 8.47 -25.07
N TYR A 850 5.33 9.03 -24.67
CA TYR A 850 4.23 8.22 -24.12
C TYR A 850 3.66 7.25 -25.16
N ALA A 851 3.39 7.71 -26.39
CA ALA A 851 2.92 6.83 -27.45
C ALA A 851 3.93 5.72 -27.75
N ASP A 852 5.22 6.05 -27.83
CA ASP A 852 6.31 5.11 -28.14
C ASP A 852 6.46 4.02 -27.07
N ARG A 853 6.33 4.37 -25.78
CA ARG A 853 6.33 3.39 -24.68
C ARG A 853 5.24 2.34 -24.85
N TYR A 854 4.04 2.77 -25.22
CA TYR A 854 2.91 1.87 -25.40
C TYR A 854 3.00 1.03 -26.69
N VAL A 855 3.70 1.53 -27.71
CA VAL A 855 4.11 0.70 -28.85
C VAL A 855 5.06 -0.42 -28.38
N GLY A 856 5.94 -0.16 -27.41
CA GLY A 856 6.79 -1.16 -26.76
C GLY A 856 5.98 -2.15 -25.93
N TYR A 857 5.15 -1.67 -25.00
CA TYR A 857 4.36 -2.53 -24.12
C TYR A 857 3.45 -3.49 -24.89
N ARG A 858 2.81 -3.05 -25.98
CA ARG A 858 2.00 -3.99 -26.79
C ARG A 858 2.84 -5.15 -27.34
N LEU A 859 4.11 -4.94 -27.67
CA LEU A 859 4.97 -6.01 -28.20
C LEU A 859 5.29 -7.01 -27.09
N ASP A 860 5.55 -6.53 -25.88
CA ASP A 860 5.78 -7.38 -24.71
C ASP A 860 4.55 -8.27 -24.45
N TYR A 861 3.34 -7.69 -24.49
CA TYR A 861 2.09 -8.42 -24.29
C TYR A 861 1.75 -9.36 -25.46
N MET A 862 1.97 -8.94 -26.71
CA MET A 862 1.74 -9.79 -27.89
C MET A 862 2.73 -10.97 -27.97
N ASN A 863 3.94 -10.82 -27.42
CA ASN A 863 4.95 -11.87 -27.37
C ASN A 863 4.77 -12.82 -26.17
N ALA A 864 4.15 -12.36 -25.08
CA ALA A 864 3.78 -13.21 -23.97
C ALA A 864 2.74 -14.27 -24.38
N GLY A 865 1.83 -13.95 -25.31
CA GLY A 865 0.79 -14.86 -25.82
C GLY A 865 1.22 -15.85 -26.93
N SER A 866 2.40 -15.69 -27.55
CA SER A 866 2.88 -16.57 -28.63
C SER A 866 3.71 -17.76 -28.13
N ALA A 867 4.07 -17.80 -26.85
CA ALA A 867 4.77 -18.94 -26.24
C ALA A 867 3.85 -20.15 -25.95
N THR A 868 2.53 -19.99 -26.06
CA THR A 868 1.51 -21.01 -25.73
C THR A 868 0.95 -21.78 -26.94
N SER A 869 1.43 -21.54 -28.17
CA SER A 869 0.98 -22.28 -29.37
C SER A 869 2.10 -23.06 -30.07
N CYS A 870 2.78 -23.96 -29.33
CA CYS A 870 3.40 -25.13 -29.95
C CYS A 870 2.61 -26.35 -29.46
N GLY A 871 1.94 -27.03 -30.39
CA GLY A 871 0.71 -27.74 -30.10
C GLY A 871 0.88 -29.09 -29.41
N THR A 872 -0.19 -29.50 -28.73
CA THR A 872 -0.47 -30.92 -28.50
C THR A 872 -1.82 -31.20 -29.13
N LYS A 873 -1.81 -31.97 -30.23
CA LYS A 873 -3.00 -32.65 -30.76
C LYS A 873 -3.43 -33.72 -29.76
N ILE A 874 -4.68 -33.66 -29.29
CA ILE A 874 -5.59 -34.82 -29.17
C ILE A 874 -6.97 -34.33 -29.61
#